data_AF-A0A1G3A2S4-F1
#
_entry.id   AF-A0A1G3A2S4-F1
#
_cell.length_a   1.000
_cell.length_b   1.000
_cell.length_c   1.000
_cell.angle_alpha   90.00
_cell.angle_beta   90.00
_cell.angle_gamma   90.00
#
_symmetry.space_group_name_H-M   'P 1'
#
loop_
_entity.id
_entity.type
_entity.pdbx_description
1 polymer ?
#
loop_
_entity_poly.entity_id
_entity_poly.type
_entity_poly.pdbx_seq_one_letter_code
_entity_poly.pdbx_strand_id
1 'polypeptide(L)'
;MGIPIPIDVHRDGTAHAVQFDNGASPLWRDMGNKPALSLSNGLPILLLGLLIVLVYCGEAVPSTSLRAGPALRPDGVARASRPRYFEEQGQDALATKSEGNPDGHRDSPRPESRIETTPFLLPAITSHDKPALSAVEGSVALITVGAEEQWRLAVAAPIAARIRRHDKIPILLATAPEGRGVQTVLIKQLAPALNSCIVMAQGSDGLLGQVQGRCAIHVLPAASECGQAGLLAARSFWQSTNLVVVGAVADSEAVILGSTLACHLGVPFIPISGRENPRMLSDGLEALEVKRVLFATSGGDVNGSLVAFSNWNTEVLDTEAIQKRLIGAIGGEKIRNVILFRVPDQDADREAVAWLTPYLSLMRNAAVVPCLSSDPIAAEEKVGRLIDAYSLRPRTVTILAGYDSIEMITTTYGEEPNEYEVLVEPCSRPVQGRAADVGVGRIPCRDVWAASALIARGIAGDYVLNRTAPKVLMIANPSEEYGALPLCETVSRATAGEFKNFDIHTDEFYGVPCHDQAVRTAARGSQLIIYEGHITEFSLFENPAVYPDEDNYYSEQWESGRSGDFAETASDVPDPSSAGGPTDDNSAYASFSGPGAEDAREEVQFPEDQNNPDWKTREIHDQEVFNRLFPPMDPCHLDGAPLVILQSCHSLDDSASRILAAGAIGILGSATNIHSSSGSALVKAFCDGLLYRGQTAGEALREARNYLLCVSVLKAARGHKEQAKVLRVAYGFHLWGDPESGLFGGWSRTPKLKPVSAGFAGPDKIRIAVPKRRSTTWRTSKYFLRMFPGSEVAGIVKRLKDKDIRRITPIYFFRMPMPADAAPLQYAGIRQLNDTSVRAVFLADSFKRFLYVLYFPETEEAGQHFTLQFVK
;
A
#
# COMPACT_ATOMS: atom_id res chain seq x y z
N MET A 1 15.82 31.45 -2.92
CA MET A 1 14.39 31.84 -2.96
C MET A 1 13.88 31.77 -1.53
N GLY A 2 13.43 32.88 -0.95
CA GLY A 2 13.02 32.94 0.45
C GLY A 2 11.69 32.21 0.69
N ILE A 3 11.61 31.51 1.82
CA ILE A 3 10.39 30.85 2.30
C ILE A 3 9.47 31.94 2.90
N PRO A 4 8.17 32.00 2.54
CA PRO A 4 7.26 32.98 3.13
C PRO A 4 6.93 32.59 4.58
N ILE A 5 7.07 33.53 5.50
CA ILE A 5 6.63 33.41 6.90
C ILE A 5 5.11 33.72 6.93
N PRO A 6 4.27 32.88 7.55
CA PRO A 6 2.85 33.18 7.68
C PRO A 6 2.63 34.37 8.62
N ILE A 7 1.77 35.30 8.20
CA ILE A 7 1.28 36.41 9.01
C ILE A 7 -0.18 36.10 9.32
N ASP A 8 -0.53 36.10 10.60
CA ASP A 8 -1.92 35.96 11.03
C ASP A 8 -2.54 37.36 11.15
N VAL A 9 -3.73 37.54 10.58
CA VAL A 9 -4.43 38.84 10.55
C VAL A 9 -5.73 38.68 11.31
N HIS A 10 -5.81 39.33 12.48
CA HIS A 10 -7.02 39.32 13.30
C HIS A 10 -8.11 40.22 12.69
N ARG A 11 -9.37 39.99 13.14
CA ARG A 11 -10.55 40.72 12.68
C ARG A 11 -10.51 42.25 12.91
N ASP A 12 -9.56 42.75 13.71
CA ASP A 12 -9.34 44.17 13.96
C ASP A 12 -8.30 44.82 13.04
N GLY A 13 -7.72 44.06 12.10
CA GLY A 13 -6.75 44.56 11.11
C GLY A 13 -5.32 44.67 11.63
N THR A 14 -5.02 44.13 12.82
CA THR A 14 -3.64 44.03 13.31
C THR A 14 -2.95 42.77 12.79
N ALA A 15 -1.70 42.93 12.35
CA ALA A 15 -0.85 41.87 11.83
C ALA A 15 0.34 41.67 12.76
N HIS A 16 0.51 40.45 13.28
CA HIS A 16 1.67 40.06 14.07
C HIS A 16 2.46 38.97 13.35
N ALA A 17 3.79 39.09 13.38
CA ALA A 17 4.66 38.01 12.91
C ALA A 17 4.61 36.86 13.92
N VAL A 18 4.31 35.65 13.46
CA VAL A 18 4.29 34.45 14.31
C VAL A 18 5.72 34.12 14.72
N GLN A 19 6.06 34.40 15.98
CA GLN A 19 7.32 33.96 16.58
C GLN A 19 7.12 32.53 17.10
N PHE A 20 7.75 31.56 16.44
CA PHE A 20 7.76 30.18 16.93
C PHE A 20 8.70 30.10 18.14
N ASP A 21 8.12 30.00 19.33
CA ASP A 21 8.85 29.56 20.52
C ASP A 21 9.10 28.06 20.38
N ASN A 22 10.39 27.68 20.25
CA ASN A 22 10.82 26.30 20.44
C ASN A 22 10.69 25.96 21.92
N GLY A 23 9.49 25.51 22.32
CA GLY A 23 9.21 25.03 23.66
C GLY A 23 10.00 23.75 23.97
N ALA A 24 11.12 23.91 24.68
CA ALA A 24 11.73 22.82 25.42
C ALA A 24 10.83 22.47 26.62
N SER A 25 10.44 21.20 26.71
CA SER A 25 9.66 20.62 27.80
C SER A 25 10.38 20.74 29.16
N PRO A 26 9.68 21.08 30.27
CA PRO A 26 10.23 21.05 31.62
C PRO A 26 9.83 19.74 32.32
N LEU A 27 10.66 18.70 32.23
CA LEU A 27 10.41 17.44 32.94
C LEU A 27 11.70 16.80 33.46
N TRP A 28 12.42 17.49 34.36
CA TRP A 28 13.45 16.86 35.21
C TRP A 28 13.51 17.54 36.58
N ARG A 29 12.72 17.03 37.54
CA ARG A 29 13.03 17.07 38.97
C ARG A 29 12.76 15.67 39.52
N ASP A 30 13.65 15.22 40.40
CA ASP A 30 13.73 13.91 41.05
C ASP A 30 14.19 12.73 40.21
N MET A 31 15.50 12.45 40.30
CA MET A 31 15.96 11.18 40.86
C MET A 31 17.42 11.32 41.34
N GLY A 32 17.66 10.85 42.56
CA GLY A 32 18.90 11.04 43.29
C GLY A 32 19.98 9.97 43.06
N ASN A 33 21.19 10.37 43.48
CA ASN A 33 22.28 9.59 44.08
C ASN A 33 23.00 8.46 43.31
N LYS A 34 24.29 8.79 43.02
CA LYS A 34 25.54 7.98 42.90
C LYS A 34 26.00 7.53 41.50
N PRO A 35 27.33 7.31 41.30
CA PRO A 35 28.46 8.16 41.65
C PRO A 35 29.36 8.48 40.44
N ALA A 36 30.25 9.45 40.66
CA ALA A 36 31.15 10.06 39.69
C ALA A 36 32.08 9.09 38.93
N LEU A 37 32.17 9.30 37.61
CA LEU A 37 33.33 8.94 36.79
C LEU A 37 33.95 10.20 36.20
N SER A 38 35.20 10.42 36.60
CA SER A 38 36.11 11.47 36.19
C SER A 38 36.43 11.37 34.69
N LEU A 39 36.16 12.43 33.93
CA LEU A 39 36.85 12.70 32.67
C LEU A 39 37.52 14.07 32.75
N SER A 40 38.84 14.01 32.74
CA SER A 40 39.79 15.11 32.76
C SER A 40 40.08 15.61 31.35
N ASN A 41 40.23 16.94 31.24
CA ASN A 41 41.00 17.69 30.22
C ASN A 41 40.36 17.77 28.82
N GLY A 42 40.19 18.91 28.16
CA GLY A 42 40.54 20.30 28.45
C GLY A 42 40.47 21.14 27.16
N LEU A 43 40.12 22.43 27.32
CA LEU A 43 40.33 23.58 26.43
C LEU A 43 39.39 23.83 25.22
N PRO A 44 39.17 25.11 24.81
CA PRO A 44 38.44 26.11 25.59
C PRO A 44 37.36 26.85 24.78
N ILE A 45 36.46 27.48 25.55
CA ILE A 45 35.46 28.47 25.13
C ILE A 45 36.14 29.78 24.71
N LEU A 46 35.68 30.37 23.60
CA LEU A 46 35.81 31.81 23.33
C LEU A 46 34.45 32.36 22.88
N LEU A 47 34.11 33.49 23.48
CA LEU A 47 32.80 34.10 23.65
C LEU A 47 32.77 35.46 22.91
N LEU A 48 31.56 35.92 22.54
CA LEU A 48 31.18 37.24 21.98
C LEU A 48 31.62 37.55 20.53
N GLY A 49 30.84 38.22 19.68
CA GLY A 49 29.55 38.90 19.84
C GLY A 49 29.27 39.81 18.62
N LEU A 50 27.97 40.07 18.38
CA LEU A 50 27.32 41.23 17.73
C LEU A 50 27.75 41.79 16.33
N LEU A 51 26.78 41.73 15.41
CA LEU A 51 26.10 42.81 14.66
C LEU A 51 26.80 43.71 13.57
N ILE A 52 26.09 43.79 12.42
CA ILE A 52 25.88 44.92 11.45
C ILE A 52 26.83 45.15 10.24
N VAL A 53 26.29 44.83 9.05
CA VAL A 53 26.13 45.56 7.75
C VAL A 53 27.22 46.51 7.20
N LEU A 54 27.66 46.25 5.94
CA LEU A 54 27.76 47.14 4.74
C LEU A 54 28.80 46.54 3.74
N VAL A 55 28.41 46.05 2.55
CA VAL A 55 28.31 46.72 1.21
C VAL A 55 29.55 46.56 0.29
N TYR A 56 29.29 46.01 -0.92
CA TYR A 56 29.96 46.12 -2.24
C TYR A 56 31.31 45.42 -2.53
N CYS A 57 31.36 44.55 -3.57
CA CYS A 57 31.76 44.86 -4.97
C CYS A 57 32.14 43.61 -5.80
N GLY A 58 31.68 43.55 -7.06
CA GLY A 58 32.32 42.85 -8.21
C GLY A 58 32.19 41.32 -8.23
N GLU A 59 31.98 40.62 -9.35
CA GLU A 59 32.31 40.91 -10.74
C GLU A 59 31.27 40.31 -11.71
N ALA A 60 31.08 41.01 -12.82
CA ALA A 60 30.33 40.59 -13.98
C ALA A 60 31.26 39.95 -15.02
N VAL A 61 30.80 38.90 -15.71
CA VAL A 61 31.37 38.40 -16.98
C VAL A 61 30.19 37.96 -17.89
N PRO A 62 30.27 38.17 -19.22
CA PRO A 62 29.16 38.73 -19.99
C PRO A 62 28.35 37.71 -20.80
N SER A 63 27.17 38.18 -21.20
CA SER A 63 26.26 37.58 -22.16
C SER A 63 26.84 37.59 -23.58
N THR A 64 26.84 36.42 -24.23
CA THR A 64 27.01 36.32 -25.69
C THR A 64 25.65 36.30 -26.39
N SER A 65 25.62 37.08 -27.46
CA SER A 65 24.50 37.50 -28.28
C SER A 65 23.78 36.39 -29.04
N LEU A 66 22.45 36.51 -29.04
CA LEU A 66 21.52 35.88 -29.98
C LEU A 66 21.77 36.40 -31.41
N ARG A 67 21.97 35.50 -32.36
CA ARG A 67 21.82 35.76 -33.79
C ARG A 67 20.42 35.35 -34.24
N ALA A 68 19.71 36.33 -34.81
CA ALA A 68 18.45 36.15 -35.51
C ALA A 68 18.67 35.48 -36.88
N GLY A 69 17.75 34.57 -37.24
CA GLY A 69 17.56 34.02 -38.57
C GLY A 69 16.08 34.11 -38.97
N PRO A 70 15.75 34.15 -40.28
CA PRO A 70 14.73 35.06 -40.78
C PRO A 70 13.31 34.47 -40.90
N ALA A 71 12.36 35.41 -40.93
CA ALA A 71 10.94 35.22 -41.17
C ALA A 71 10.62 34.65 -42.56
N LEU A 72 9.66 33.72 -42.60
CA LEU A 72 8.91 33.36 -43.80
C LEU A 72 7.45 33.80 -43.62
N ARG A 73 6.96 34.54 -44.62
CA ARG A 73 5.59 35.04 -44.75
C ARG A 73 4.60 33.92 -45.15
N PRO A 74 3.30 34.12 -44.91
CA PRO A 74 2.24 33.18 -45.27
C PRO A 74 1.71 33.43 -46.68
N ASP A 75 1.32 32.36 -47.38
CA ASP A 75 0.25 32.34 -48.40
C ASP A 75 0.01 30.88 -48.83
N GLY A 76 -1.25 30.47 -48.98
CA GLY A 76 -1.58 29.21 -49.68
C GLY A 76 -2.83 28.46 -49.22
N VAL A 77 -3.98 28.87 -49.76
CA VAL A 77 -5.31 28.25 -49.64
C VAL A 77 -5.40 26.92 -50.41
N ALA A 78 -6.02 25.87 -49.82
CA ALA A 78 -6.93 24.89 -50.46
C ALA A 78 -7.34 23.81 -49.42
N ARG A 79 -8.59 23.79 -48.91
CA ARG A 79 -9.82 23.10 -49.39
C ARG A 79 -9.91 21.58 -49.12
N ALA A 80 -11.04 21.24 -48.47
CA ALA A 80 -11.75 19.95 -48.40
C ALA A 80 -11.08 18.83 -47.55
N SER A 81 -11.77 18.01 -46.76
CA SER A 81 -13.20 17.71 -46.61
C SER A 81 -13.44 16.94 -45.30
N ARG A 82 -14.61 17.13 -44.70
CA ARG A 82 -15.19 16.36 -43.57
C ARG A 82 -15.29 14.85 -43.89
N PRO A 83 -15.43 14.00 -42.86
CA PRO A 83 -16.36 12.88 -42.94
C PRO A 83 -17.53 13.07 -41.98
N ARG A 84 -18.70 12.69 -42.50
CA ARG A 84 -20.00 12.59 -41.82
C ARG A 84 -20.10 11.26 -41.07
N TYR A 85 -20.95 11.31 -40.06
CA TYR A 85 -21.68 10.22 -39.41
C TYR A 85 -22.14 9.12 -40.38
N PHE A 86 -22.09 7.86 -39.92
CA PHE A 86 -22.94 6.79 -40.42
C PHE A 86 -23.69 6.13 -39.26
N GLU A 87 -25.00 6.07 -39.42
CA GLU A 87 -25.95 5.21 -38.71
C GLU A 87 -25.86 3.79 -39.29
N GLU A 88 -25.95 2.78 -38.42
CA GLU A 88 -26.18 1.39 -38.83
C GLU A 88 -27.63 1.00 -38.53
N GLN A 89 -28.32 0.57 -39.58
CA GLN A 89 -29.45 -0.37 -39.53
C GLN A 89 -29.21 -1.48 -40.56
N GLY A 90 -29.32 -2.73 -40.10
CA GLY A 90 -30.17 -3.71 -40.78
C GLY A 90 -29.58 -4.65 -41.83
N GLN A 91 -29.34 -5.89 -41.37
CA GLN A 91 -29.83 -7.17 -41.95
C GLN A 91 -29.16 -7.81 -43.19
N ASP A 92 -28.62 -9.00 -42.90
CA ASP A 92 -28.86 -10.32 -43.49
C ASP A 92 -28.51 -10.67 -44.96
N ALA A 93 -27.66 -11.72 -45.05
CA ALA A 93 -27.83 -12.98 -45.78
C ALA A 93 -26.94 -13.29 -47.00
N LEU A 94 -26.33 -14.49 -46.89
CA LEU A 94 -26.05 -15.52 -47.90
C LEU A 94 -24.82 -15.40 -48.84
N ALA A 95 -23.78 -16.14 -48.43
CA ALA A 95 -23.26 -17.37 -49.05
C ALA A 95 -22.45 -17.38 -50.37
N THR A 96 -21.41 -18.22 -50.31
CA THR A 96 -20.73 -19.06 -51.34
C THR A 96 -19.39 -18.63 -51.95
N LYS A 97 -18.35 -19.40 -51.54
CA LYS A 97 -17.31 -20.12 -52.32
C LYS A 97 -16.65 -19.45 -53.54
N SER A 98 -15.31 -19.39 -53.53
CA SER A 98 -14.42 -20.36 -54.22
C SER A 98 -12.98 -19.83 -54.37
N GLU A 99 -12.02 -20.77 -54.26
CA GLU A 99 -10.76 -20.96 -55.01
C GLU A 99 -9.98 -19.71 -55.50
N GLY A 100 -8.68 -19.51 -55.32
CA GLY A 100 -7.52 -20.39 -55.13
C GLY A 100 -6.40 -19.87 -56.05
N ASN A 101 -5.16 -19.67 -55.57
CA ASN A 101 -3.92 -19.99 -56.31
C ASN A 101 -2.65 -19.75 -55.45
N PRO A 102 -1.56 -20.51 -55.70
CA PRO A 102 -0.34 -20.53 -54.89
C PRO A 102 0.87 -19.84 -55.56
N ASP A 103 1.99 -19.89 -54.83
CA ASP A 103 3.40 -19.87 -55.24
C ASP A 103 4.07 -18.58 -55.73
N GLY A 104 5.26 -18.32 -55.18
CA GLY A 104 6.19 -17.30 -55.66
C GLY A 104 7.47 -17.15 -54.82
N HIS A 105 8.37 -18.15 -54.88
CA HIS A 105 9.79 -18.03 -54.49
C HIS A 105 10.51 -16.90 -55.25
N ARG A 106 11.45 -16.20 -54.60
CA ARG A 106 12.80 -15.90 -55.15
C ARG A 106 13.76 -15.23 -54.15
N ASP A 107 14.95 -15.83 -54.07
CA ASP A 107 16.15 -15.41 -53.34
C ASP A 107 16.98 -14.33 -54.05
N SER A 108 17.87 -13.72 -53.24
CA SER A 108 19.22 -13.17 -53.58
C SER A 108 19.33 -11.68 -53.96
N PRO A 109 20.51 -11.02 -53.80
CA PRO A 109 21.60 -11.17 -52.82
C PRO A 109 22.09 -9.82 -52.20
N ARG A 110 23.02 -9.92 -51.23
CA ARG A 110 23.82 -8.82 -50.63
C ARG A 110 24.78 -8.16 -51.64
N PRO A 111 25.32 -6.96 -51.31
CA PRO A 111 26.75 -6.93 -51.00
C PRO A 111 27.19 -6.05 -49.80
N GLU A 112 28.36 -6.46 -49.28
CA GLU A 112 29.40 -5.83 -48.45
C GLU A 112 29.68 -4.34 -48.76
N SER A 113 30.36 -3.48 -48.00
CA SER A 113 31.05 -3.44 -46.69
C SER A 113 31.50 -1.97 -46.47
N ARG A 114 31.64 -1.49 -45.22
CA ARG A 114 32.79 -0.69 -44.72
C ARG A 114 32.63 -0.14 -43.29
N ILE A 115 33.51 -0.69 -42.47
CA ILE A 115 34.20 -0.34 -41.22
C ILE A 115 34.36 1.17 -40.82
N GLU A 116 34.43 1.36 -39.48
CA GLU A 116 34.95 2.48 -38.65
C GLU A 116 34.05 3.73 -38.45
N THR A 117 33.72 4.25 -37.25
CA THR A 117 34.36 4.27 -35.91
C THR A 117 33.32 4.43 -34.78
N THR A 118 33.48 3.74 -33.65
CA THR A 118 32.56 3.70 -32.50
C THR A 118 32.97 4.67 -31.36
N PRO A 119 32.02 5.43 -30.78
CA PRO A 119 32.02 5.73 -29.35
C PRO A 119 30.89 4.95 -28.66
N PHE A 120 31.21 4.33 -27.51
CA PHE A 120 30.29 3.55 -26.68
C PHE A 120 29.11 4.41 -26.19
N LEU A 121 27.93 4.20 -26.78
CA LEU A 121 26.63 4.60 -26.26
C LEU A 121 25.87 3.33 -25.89
N LEU A 122 25.49 3.21 -24.62
CA LEU A 122 24.47 2.26 -24.17
C LEU A 122 23.18 2.53 -24.97
N PRO A 123 22.55 1.52 -25.61
CA PRO A 123 21.29 1.76 -26.28
C PRO A 123 20.23 2.12 -25.23
N ALA A 124 19.69 3.33 -25.36
CA ALA A 124 18.48 3.74 -24.67
C ALA A 124 17.36 2.76 -25.04
N ILE A 125 16.89 1.99 -24.05
CA ILE A 125 15.67 1.20 -24.15
C ILE A 125 14.52 2.21 -24.20
N THR A 126 14.10 2.56 -25.42
CA THR A 126 12.93 3.42 -25.64
C THR A 126 11.68 2.65 -25.22
N SER A 127 11.06 3.13 -24.14
CA SER A 127 9.69 2.79 -23.76
C SER A 127 8.73 3.35 -24.81
N HIS A 128 7.87 2.50 -25.37
CA HIS A 128 6.44 2.73 -25.59
C HIS A 128 5.93 1.63 -26.52
N ASP A 129 5.45 0.56 -25.91
CA ASP A 129 4.27 -0.20 -26.32
C ASP A 129 3.94 -1.15 -25.16
N LYS A 130 2.79 -0.95 -24.52
CA LYS A 130 2.20 -2.02 -23.70
C LYS A 130 1.76 -3.07 -24.72
N PRO A 131 2.37 -4.28 -24.76
CA PRO A 131 1.83 -5.31 -25.62
C PRO A 131 0.39 -5.57 -25.18
N ALA A 132 -0.53 -5.54 -26.13
CA ALA A 132 -1.85 -6.10 -25.93
C ALA A 132 -1.67 -7.52 -25.41
N LEU A 133 -2.39 -7.88 -24.34
CA LEU A 133 -2.40 -9.19 -23.70
C LEU A 133 -2.85 -10.28 -24.69
N SER A 134 -2.02 -10.65 -25.66
CA SER A 134 -2.02 -12.00 -26.21
C SER A 134 -1.38 -12.86 -25.12
N ALA A 135 -2.18 -13.69 -24.47
CA ALA A 135 -1.77 -14.57 -23.38
C ALA A 135 -0.55 -15.42 -23.80
N VAL A 136 0.66 -14.93 -23.52
CA VAL A 136 1.80 -15.80 -23.33
C VAL A 136 1.44 -16.61 -22.09
N GLU A 137 1.31 -17.92 -22.22
CA GLU A 137 1.21 -18.84 -21.09
C GLU A 137 2.49 -18.70 -20.26
N GLY A 138 2.53 -17.68 -19.40
CA GLY A 138 3.69 -17.32 -18.60
C GLY A 138 4.04 -18.48 -17.68
N SER A 139 5.14 -19.16 -17.99
CA SER A 139 5.65 -20.24 -17.16
C SER A 139 6.11 -19.72 -15.81
N VAL A 140 5.67 -20.36 -14.73
CA VAL A 140 6.10 -20.01 -13.37
C VAL A 140 7.32 -20.86 -13.01
N ALA A 141 8.32 -20.22 -12.41
CA ALA A 141 9.48 -20.89 -11.83
C ALA A 141 9.50 -20.66 -10.32
N LEU A 142 9.30 -21.72 -9.56
CA LEU A 142 9.38 -21.66 -8.09
C LEU A 142 10.84 -21.74 -7.65
N ILE A 143 11.27 -20.87 -6.73
CA ILE A 143 12.57 -20.92 -6.08
C ILE A 143 12.30 -21.08 -4.58
N THR A 144 12.73 -22.18 -3.98
CA THR A 144 12.57 -22.42 -2.54
C THR A 144 13.91 -22.35 -1.83
N VAL A 145 14.00 -21.57 -0.76
CA VAL A 145 15.23 -21.34 0.00
C VAL A 145 14.99 -21.68 1.47
N GLY A 146 15.89 -22.45 2.10
CA GLY A 146 15.79 -22.73 3.54
C GLY A 146 15.98 -21.45 4.38
N ALA A 147 15.18 -21.26 5.44
CA ALA A 147 15.23 -20.06 6.28
C ALA A 147 16.51 -19.96 7.15
N GLU A 148 17.19 -21.07 7.43
CA GLU A 148 18.39 -21.18 8.29
C GLU A 148 19.52 -20.22 7.89
N GLU A 149 19.69 -19.97 6.59
CA GLU A 149 20.78 -19.16 6.04
C GLU A 149 20.23 -18.10 5.11
N GLN A 150 19.80 -16.98 5.68
CA GLN A 150 19.07 -15.94 4.96
C GLN A 150 19.83 -15.30 3.79
N TRP A 151 21.17 -15.29 3.84
CA TRP A 151 21.99 -14.81 2.72
C TRP A 151 21.72 -15.61 1.42
N ARG A 152 21.19 -16.83 1.52
CA ARG A 152 20.77 -17.60 0.33
C ARG A 152 19.63 -16.93 -0.42
N LEU A 153 18.76 -16.16 0.25
CA LEU A 153 17.74 -15.33 -0.41
C LEU A 153 18.39 -14.22 -1.25
N ALA A 154 19.48 -13.63 -0.76
CA ALA A 154 20.27 -12.66 -1.52
C ALA A 154 20.95 -13.29 -2.76
N VAL A 155 21.28 -14.59 -2.73
CA VAL A 155 21.77 -15.31 -3.92
C VAL A 155 20.62 -15.69 -4.87
N ALA A 156 19.46 -16.07 -4.31
CA ALA A 156 18.28 -16.48 -5.07
C ALA A 156 17.68 -15.33 -5.89
N ALA A 157 17.78 -14.09 -5.42
CA ALA A 157 17.20 -12.95 -6.12
C ALA A 157 17.84 -12.65 -7.51
N PRO A 158 19.18 -12.68 -7.69
CA PRO A 158 19.77 -12.60 -9.04
C PRO A 158 19.43 -13.79 -9.93
N ILE A 159 19.24 -14.98 -9.36
CA ILE A 159 18.73 -16.15 -10.12
C ILE A 159 17.32 -15.87 -10.62
N ALA A 160 16.45 -15.31 -9.77
CA ALA A 160 15.11 -14.86 -10.17
C ALA A 160 15.19 -13.83 -11.31
N ALA A 161 16.11 -12.87 -11.25
CA ALA A 161 16.34 -11.91 -12.34
C ALA A 161 16.76 -12.59 -13.64
N ARG A 162 17.65 -13.59 -13.57
CA ARG A 162 18.07 -14.38 -14.72
C ARG A 162 16.90 -15.16 -15.33
N ILE A 163 16.09 -15.81 -14.51
CA ILE A 163 14.89 -16.54 -14.92
C ILE A 163 13.87 -15.62 -15.60
N ARG A 164 13.66 -14.42 -15.06
CA ARG A 164 12.74 -13.43 -15.61
C ARG A 164 13.12 -12.95 -17.01
N ARG A 165 14.43 -12.89 -17.32
CA ARG A 165 14.93 -12.58 -18.68
C ARG A 165 14.60 -13.65 -19.72
N HIS A 166 14.15 -14.82 -19.29
CA HIS A 166 13.67 -15.90 -20.14
C HIS A 166 12.13 -15.98 -20.12
N ASP A 167 11.46 -14.85 -19.91
CA ASP A 167 9.99 -14.68 -19.93
C ASP A 167 9.21 -15.60 -18.96
N LYS A 168 9.88 -15.99 -17.86
CA LYS A 168 9.26 -16.73 -16.76
C LYS A 168 8.93 -15.80 -15.60
N ILE A 169 7.91 -16.15 -14.81
CA ILE A 169 7.59 -15.45 -13.57
C ILE A 169 8.29 -16.20 -12.42
N PRO A 170 9.40 -15.69 -11.87
CA PRO A 170 10.01 -16.30 -10.70
C PRO A 170 9.12 -16.06 -9.47
N ILE A 171 8.89 -17.09 -8.68
CA ILE A 171 8.24 -17.02 -7.36
C ILE A 171 9.25 -17.49 -6.32
N LEU A 172 9.67 -16.60 -5.42
CA LEU A 172 10.61 -16.92 -4.35
C LEU A 172 9.88 -17.20 -3.04
N LEU A 173 10.11 -18.38 -2.45
CA LEU A 173 9.59 -18.80 -1.14
C LEU A 173 10.74 -19.17 -0.20
N ALA A 174 10.77 -18.59 0.98
CA ALA A 174 11.64 -19.01 2.07
C ALA A 174 10.91 -20.08 2.89
N THR A 175 11.41 -21.32 2.96
CA THR A 175 10.71 -22.44 3.60
C THR A 175 10.85 -22.41 5.11
N ALA A 176 9.74 -22.59 5.84
CA ALA A 176 9.77 -22.71 7.30
C ALA A 176 10.41 -24.05 7.73
N PRO A 177 11.14 -24.11 8.86
CA PRO A 177 11.74 -25.35 9.36
C PRO A 177 10.72 -26.47 9.64
N GLU A 178 9.50 -26.12 10.05
CA GLU A 178 8.48 -27.07 10.54
C GLU A 178 7.39 -27.43 9.50
N GLY A 179 7.57 -27.10 8.21
CA GLY A 179 6.61 -27.50 7.17
C GLY A 179 5.20 -26.90 7.32
N ARG A 180 5.09 -25.66 7.83
CA ARG A 180 3.80 -24.99 8.09
C ARG A 180 2.91 -24.89 6.83
N GLY A 181 1.60 -25.12 7.01
CA GLY A 181 0.62 -25.32 5.92
C GLY A 181 0.41 -24.14 4.95
N VAL A 182 0.78 -22.91 5.33
CA VAL A 182 0.57 -21.68 4.54
C VAL A 182 1.21 -21.77 3.14
N GLN A 183 2.41 -22.36 3.05
CA GLN A 183 3.16 -22.51 1.79
C GLN A 183 2.59 -23.63 0.92
N THR A 184 2.09 -24.70 1.53
CA THR A 184 1.44 -25.82 0.85
C THR A 184 0.23 -25.35 0.04
N VAL A 185 -0.59 -24.46 0.61
CA VAL A 185 -1.77 -23.90 -0.08
C VAL A 185 -1.33 -23.12 -1.32
N LEU A 186 -0.33 -22.24 -1.20
CA LEU A 186 0.19 -21.46 -2.32
C LEU A 186 0.78 -22.36 -3.42
N ILE A 187 1.57 -23.38 -3.05
CA ILE A 187 2.15 -24.32 -4.03
C ILE A 187 1.04 -25.07 -4.78
N LYS A 188 -0.02 -25.49 -4.08
CA LYS A 188 -1.19 -26.10 -4.73
C LYS A 188 -1.87 -25.14 -5.71
N GLN A 189 -2.04 -23.87 -5.34
CA GLN A 189 -2.60 -22.84 -6.22
C GLN A 189 -1.74 -22.56 -7.45
N LEU A 190 -0.41 -22.57 -7.29
CA LEU A 190 0.55 -22.34 -8.37
C LEU A 190 0.74 -23.57 -9.26
N ALA A 191 0.49 -24.77 -8.76
CA ALA A 191 0.79 -26.03 -9.44
C ALA A 191 0.34 -26.09 -10.92
N PRO A 192 -0.85 -25.58 -11.31
CA PRO A 192 -1.27 -25.59 -12.71
C PRO A 192 -0.39 -24.75 -13.65
N ALA A 193 0.38 -23.79 -13.12
CA ALA A 193 1.23 -22.89 -13.89
C ALA A 193 2.74 -23.13 -13.69
N LEU A 194 3.13 -24.07 -12.82
CA LEU A 194 4.53 -24.39 -12.51
C LEU A 194 5.19 -25.22 -13.61
N ASN A 195 6.27 -24.71 -14.18
CA ASN A 195 7.07 -25.45 -15.18
C ASN A 195 8.41 -25.94 -14.61
N SER A 196 8.97 -25.22 -13.64
CA SER A 196 10.24 -25.58 -12.99
C SER A 196 10.23 -25.18 -11.53
N CYS A 197 10.91 -25.97 -10.70
CA CYS A 197 11.18 -25.68 -9.30
C CYS A 197 12.69 -25.75 -9.06
N ILE A 198 13.25 -24.73 -8.43
CA ILE A 198 14.65 -24.63 -8.06
C ILE A 198 14.73 -24.65 -6.54
N VAL A 199 15.52 -25.56 -5.99
CA VAL A 199 15.57 -25.79 -4.55
C VAL A 199 16.97 -25.49 -4.03
N MET A 200 17.05 -24.53 -3.11
CA MET A 200 18.27 -24.05 -2.45
C MET A 200 18.18 -24.29 -0.94
N ALA A 201 18.00 -25.55 -0.53
CA ALA A 201 17.80 -25.91 0.86
C ALA A 201 18.44 -27.26 1.20
N GLN A 202 18.97 -27.37 2.42
CA GLN A 202 19.21 -28.67 3.05
C GLN A 202 17.90 -29.14 3.67
N GLY A 203 17.54 -30.42 3.51
CA GLY A 203 16.35 -31.01 4.17
C GLY A 203 14.99 -30.60 3.62
N SER A 204 14.88 -30.26 2.33
CA SER A 204 13.62 -29.81 1.69
C SER A 204 12.64 -30.94 1.28
N ASP A 205 12.83 -32.15 1.81
CA ASP A 205 12.15 -33.37 1.34
C ASP A 205 10.62 -33.25 1.39
N GLY A 206 10.07 -32.57 2.39
CA GLY A 206 8.61 -32.40 2.54
C GLY A 206 7.96 -31.56 1.43
N LEU A 207 8.62 -30.50 0.98
CA LEU A 207 8.09 -29.59 -0.04
C LEU A 207 8.32 -30.16 -1.45
N LEU A 208 9.47 -30.83 -1.64
CA LEU A 208 9.80 -31.56 -2.86
C LEU A 208 8.72 -32.60 -3.18
N GLY A 209 8.23 -33.35 -2.20
CA GLY A 209 7.17 -34.35 -2.40
C GLY A 209 5.86 -33.77 -2.98
N GLN A 210 5.53 -32.50 -2.69
CA GLN A 210 4.31 -31.86 -3.21
C GLN A 210 4.42 -31.41 -4.66
N VAL A 211 5.63 -31.10 -5.13
CA VAL A 211 5.90 -30.66 -6.50
C VAL A 211 6.46 -31.77 -7.38
N GLN A 212 6.88 -32.89 -6.79
CA GLN A 212 7.43 -34.04 -7.50
C GLN A 212 6.40 -34.60 -8.49
N GLY A 213 6.85 -34.82 -9.73
CA GLY A 213 6.00 -35.26 -10.84
C GLY A 213 5.18 -34.17 -11.51
N ARG A 214 5.20 -32.92 -11.03
CA ARG A 214 4.47 -31.79 -11.63
C ARG A 214 5.37 -30.82 -12.41
N CYS A 215 6.63 -30.68 -12.02
CA CYS A 215 7.58 -29.78 -12.68
C CYS A 215 9.01 -30.33 -12.62
N ALA A 216 9.92 -29.77 -13.43
CA ALA A 216 11.34 -30.10 -13.37
C ALA A 216 11.96 -29.54 -12.08
N ILE A 217 12.60 -30.39 -11.27
CA ILE A 217 13.23 -30.01 -10.02
C ILE A 217 14.73 -29.87 -10.23
N HIS A 218 15.28 -28.69 -9.92
CA HIS A 218 16.71 -28.40 -9.95
C HIS A 218 17.19 -28.13 -8.52
N VAL A 219 17.94 -29.07 -7.94
CA VAL A 219 18.50 -28.90 -6.61
C VAL A 219 19.88 -28.27 -6.72
N LEU A 220 20.07 -27.09 -6.13
CA LEU A 220 21.39 -26.51 -5.96
C LEU A 220 22.00 -27.06 -4.65
N PRO A 221 23.18 -27.69 -4.72
CA PRO A 221 23.81 -28.24 -3.54
C PRO A 221 24.09 -27.12 -2.52
N ALA A 222 23.67 -27.34 -1.28
CA ALA A 222 23.97 -26.44 -0.19
C ALA A 222 25.43 -26.66 0.25
N ALA A 223 26.32 -25.80 -0.23
CA ALA A 223 27.68 -25.74 0.29
C ALA A 223 27.67 -25.14 1.71
N SER A 224 28.61 -25.56 2.55
CA SER A 224 28.79 -25.02 3.90
C SER A 224 29.39 -23.61 3.91
N GLU A 225 30.10 -23.23 2.84
CA GLU A 225 30.71 -21.91 2.68
C GLU A 225 29.87 -21.04 1.72
N CYS A 226 29.55 -19.80 2.14
CA CYS A 226 28.65 -18.94 1.39
C CYS A 226 29.22 -18.52 0.02
N GLY A 227 30.54 -18.28 -0.08
CA GLY A 227 31.19 -17.99 -1.36
C GLY A 227 31.13 -19.15 -2.34
N GLN A 228 31.30 -20.38 -1.85
CA GLN A 228 31.16 -21.59 -2.68
C GLN A 228 29.73 -21.75 -3.19
N ALA A 229 28.73 -21.57 -2.32
CA ALA A 229 27.33 -21.63 -2.71
C ALA A 229 26.96 -20.59 -3.77
N GLY A 230 27.44 -19.34 -3.60
CA GLY A 230 27.28 -18.27 -4.58
C GLY A 230 27.90 -18.61 -5.94
N LEU A 231 29.11 -19.17 -5.95
CA LEU A 231 29.79 -19.61 -7.19
C LEU A 231 29.09 -20.79 -7.86
N LEU A 232 28.61 -21.77 -7.09
CA LEU A 232 27.87 -22.92 -7.63
C LEU A 232 26.54 -22.48 -8.25
N ALA A 233 25.82 -21.58 -7.59
CA ALA A 233 24.63 -20.94 -8.14
C ALA A 233 24.97 -20.16 -9.42
N ALA A 234 26.04 -19.36 -9.41
CA ALA A 234 26.49 -18.61 -10.58
C ALA A 234 26.79 -19.53 -11.78
N ARG A 235 27.55 -20.60 -11.59
CA ARG A 235 27.88 -21.56 -12.68
C ARG A 235 26.65 -22.32 -13.20
N SER A 236 25.61 -22.46 -12.38
CA SER A 236 24.38 -23.15 -12.77
C SER A 236 23.47 -22.30 -13.67
N PHE A 237 23.51 -20.97 -13.53
CA PHE A 237 22.60 -20.05 -14.24
C PHE A 237 23.28 -19.07 -15.22
N TRP A 238 24.61 -18.95 -15.14
CA TRP A 238 25.44 -18.16 -16.04
C TRP A 238 26.52 -19.05 -16.67
N GLN A 239 26.56 -19.09 -18.00
CA GLN A 239 27.62 -19.79 -18.74
C GLN A 239 28.97 -19.10 -18.56
N SER A 240 28.97 -17.77 -18.68
CA SER A 240 30.07 -16.89 -18.28
C SER A 240 29.51 -15.51 -17.92
N THR A 241 30.29 -14.72 -17.19
CA THR A 241 29.98 -13.32 -16.86
C THR A 241 31.27 -12.53 -16.69
N ASN A 242 31.36 -11.36 -17.31
CA ASN A 242 32.53 -10.48 -17.14
C ASN A 242 32.49 -9.68 -15.83
N LEU A 243 31.36 -9.69 -15.13
CA LEU A 243 31.08 -8.88 -13.95
C LEU A 243 30.38 -9.73 -12.88
N VAL A 244 30.76 -9.53 -11.62
CA VAL A 244 30.04 -10.05 -10.45
C VAL A 244 29.91 -8.96 -9.39
N VAL A 245 28.89 -9.09 -8.54
CA VAL A 245 28.79 -8.30 -7.31
C VAL A 245 29.13 -9.21 -6.13
N VAL A 246 29.94 -8.71 -5.21
CA VAL A 246 30.39 -9.41 -4.01
C VAL A 246 29.99 -8.59 -2.79
N GLY A 247 29.59 -9.24 -1.70
CA GLY A 247 29.29 -8.56 -0.43
C GLY A 247 29.64 -9.45 0.76
N ALA A 248 30.16 -8.85 1.82
CA ALA A 248 30.51 -9.58 3.04
C ALA A 248 29.26 -9.91 3.86
N VAL A 249 29.05 -11.18 4.23
CA VAL A 249 27.88 -11.67 5.00
C VAL A 249 27.76 -11.02 6.37
N ALA A 250 28.88 -10.57 6.96
CA ALA A 250 28.85 -9.77 8.19
C ALA A 250 28.18 -8.40 7.98
N ASP A 251 28.18 -7.87 6.76
CA ASP A 251 27.59 -6.58 6.42
C ASP A 251 26.22 -6.78 5.74
N SER A 252 25.18 -7.05 6.53
CA SER A 252 23.83 -7.33 6.04
C SER A 252 23.28 -6.24 5.10
N GLU A 253 23.56 -4.96 5.40
CA GLU A 253 23.17 -3.84 4.54
C GLU A 253 23.84 -3.97 3.16
N ALA A 254 25.16 -4.15 3.13
CA ALA A 254 25.89 -4.30 1.88
C ALA A 254 25.48 -5.54 1.08
N VAL A 255 25.17 -6.65 1.73
CA VAL A 255 24.68 -7.86 1.05
C VAL A 255 23.33 -7.62 0.40
N ILE A 256 22.38 -7.01 1.12
CA ILE A 256 21.04 -6.72 0.59
C ILE A 256 21.15 -5.72 -0.57
N LEU A 257 21.89 -4.62 -0.41
CA LEU A 257 22.08 -3.61 -1.45
C LEU A 257 22.85 -4.17 -2.66
N GLY A 258 23.93 -4.90 -2.42
CA GLY A 258 24.75 -5.53 -3.45
C GLY A 258 23.99 -6.57 -4.26
N SER A 259 23.22 -7.44 -3.59
CA SER A 259 22.31 -8.39 -4.26
C SER A 259 21.24 -7.67 -5.07
N THR A 260 20.65 -6.60 -4.54
CA THR A 260 19.68 -5.77 -5.27
C THR A 260 20.29 -5.19 -6.53
N LEU A 261 21.50 -4.63 -6.46
CA LEU A 261 22.23 -4.15 -7.62
C LEU A 261 22.51 -5.29 -8.62
N ALA A 262 22.95 -6.45 -8.14
CA ALA A 262 23.21 -7.63 -8.96
C ALA A 262 21.96 -8.09 -9.72
N CYS A 263 20.78 -8.05 -9.11
CA CYS A 263 19.50 -8.35 -9.77
C CYS A 263 19.26 -7.44 -10.97
N HIS A 264 19.42 -6.12 -10.81
CA HIS A 264 19.11 -5.15 -11.87
C HIS A 264 20.18 -5.06 -12.96
N LEU A 265 21.45 -5.33 -12.61
CA LEU A 265 22.50 -5.60 -13.60
C LEU A 265 22.32 -6.98 -14.26
N GLY A 266 21.60 -7.88 -13.58
CA GLY A 266 21.46 -9.31 -13.84
C GLY A 266 22.78 -10.02 -14.08
N VAL A 267 23.66 -9.82 -13.10
CA VAL A 267 24.92 -10.54 -12.92
C VAL A 267 24.82 -11.36 -11.63
N PRO A 268 25.70 -12.34 -11.40
CA PRO A 268 25.70 -13.08 -10.15
C PRO A 268 26.03 -12.20 -8.94
N PHE A 269 25.45 -12.57 -7.79
CA PHE A 269 25.86 -12.10 -6.48
C PHE A 269 26.58 -13.23 -5.74
N ILE A 270 27.78 -12.94 -5.21
CA ILE A 270 28.59 -13.91 -4.46
C ILE A 270 28.80 -13.38 -3.03
N PRO A 271 28.11 -13.93 -2.02
CA PRO A 271 28.35 -13.58 -0.62
C PRO A 271 29.68 -14.16 -0.15
N ILE A 272 30.38 -13.46 0.75
CA ILE A 272 31.62 -13.95 1.37
C ILE A 272 31.59 -13.76 2.89
N SER A 273 32.09 -14.72 3.65
CA SER A 273 32.19 -14.69 5.10
C SER A 273 33.56 -14.21 5.59
N GLY A 274 34.54 -14.09 4.69
CA GLY A 274 35.94 -13.82 5.02
C GLY A 274 36.70 -15.07 5.48
N ARG A 275 36.03 -16.24 5.52
CA ARG A 275 36.63 -17.53 5.86
C ARG A 275 36.83 -18.43 4.65
N GLU A 276 36.36 -18.01 3.48
CA GLU A 276 36.48 -18.76 2.25
C GLU A 276 37.94 -19.02 1.89
N ASN A 277 38.20 -20.18 1.30
CA ASN A 277 39.49 -20.45 0.67
C ASN A 277 39.71 -19.50 -0.53
N PRO A 278 40.72 -18.60 -0.51
CA PRO A 278 40.94 -17.63 -1.59
C PRO A 278 41.18 -18.29 -2.95
N ARG A 279 41.79 -19.47 -2.98
CA ARG A 279 42.02 -20.23 -4.21
C ARG A 279 40.72 -20.73 -4.82
N MET A 280 39.79 -21.21 -3.99
CA MET A 280 38.48 -21.66 -4.45
C MET A 280 37.67 -20.51 -5.04
N LEU A 281 37.71 -19.33 -4.41
CA LEU A 281 37.11 -18.12 -4.97
C LEU A 281 37.76 -17.75 -6.31
N SER A 282 39.10 -17.74 -6.37
CA SER A 282 39.85 -17.42 -7.58
C SER A 282 39.51 -18.34 -8.75
N ASP A 283 39.61 -19.65 -8.54
CA ASP A 283 39.33 -20.67 -9.55
C ASP A 283 37.87 -20.59 -10.02
N GLY A 284 36.94 -20.31 -9.10
CA GLY A 284 35.53 -20.13 -9.41
C GLY A 284 35.23 -18.88 -10.25
N LEU A 285 35.86 -17.75 -9.93
CA LEU A 285 35.74 -16.50 -10.70
C LEU A 285 36.40 -16.61 -12.07
N GLU A 286 37.56 -17.26 -12.17
CA GLU A 286 38.23 -17.53 -13.44
C GLU A 286 37.38 -18.43 -14.32
N ALA A 287 36.77 -19.47 -13.76
CA ALA A 287 35.87 -20.35 -14.49
C ALA A 287 34.57 -19.68 -14.95
N LEU A 288 34.19 -18.55 -14.35
CA LEU A 288 33.08 -17.70 -14.79
C LEU A 288 33.52 -16.62 -15.78
N GLU A 289 34.82 -16.54 -16.12
CA GLU A 289 35.43 -15.50 -16.96
C GLU A 289 35.27 -14.07 -16.41
N VAL A 290 35.26 -13.93 -15.08
CA VAL A 290 35.08 -12.65 -14.39
C VAL A 290 36.29 -11.75 -14.64
N LYS A 291 36.02 -10.53 -15.11
CA LYS A 291 37.04 -9.49 -15.34
C LYS A 291 36.96 -8.35 -14.32
N ARG A 292 35.76 -8.11 -13.78
CA ARG A 292 35.48 -7.00 -12.88
C ARG A 292 34.64 -7.48 -11.70
N VAL A 293 34.98 -6.98 -10.51
CA VAL A 293 34.27 -7.26 -9.27
C VAL A 293 33.74 -5.93 -8.72
N LEU A 294 32.45 -5.88 -8.40
CA LEU A 294 31.87 -4.79 -7.60
C LEU A 294 31.74 -5.27 -6.17
N PHE A 295 32.53 -4.71 -5.27
CA PHE A 295 32.53 -5.07 -3.86
C PHE A 295 31.62 -4.11 -3.09
N ALA A 296 30.48 -4.60 -2.60
CA ALA A 296 29.54 -3.82 -1.79
C ALA A 296 29.96 -3.76 -0.32
N THR A 297 29.89 -2.57 0.28
CA THR A 297 30.12 -2.33 1.72
C THR A 297 29.24 -1.19 2.24
N SER A 298 28.86 -1.22 3.52
CA SER A 298 28.15 -0.12 4.21
C SER A 298 29.08 0.72 5.10
N GLY A 299 30.18 0.14 5.59
CA GLY A 299 31.08 0.75 6.60
C GLY A 299 32.48 1.14 6.10
N GLY A 300 32.83 0.89 4.85
CA GLY A 300 34.11 1.30 4.24
C GLY A 300 35.35 0.53 4.72
N ASP A 301 35.28 -0.26 5.79
CA ASP A 301 36.38 -1.16 6.18
C ASP A 301 36.33 -2.46 5.37
N VAL A 302 37.14 -2.50 4.32
CA VAL A 302 37.19 -3.59 3.33
C VAL A 302 38.54 -4.32 3.33
N ASN A 303 39.46 -3.95 4.21
CA ASN A 303 40.87 -4.32 4.10
C ASN A 303 41.12 -5.84 4.17
N GLY A 304 40.39 -6.58 5.01
CA GLY A 304 40.57 -8.03 5.15
C GLY A 304 40.01 -8.84 3.98
N SER A 305 38.83 -8.47 3.48
CA SER A 305 38.11 -9.23 2.45
C SER A 305 38.63 -8.96 1.03
N LEU A 306 39.23 -7.79 0.77
CA LEU A 306 39.72 -7.42 -0.56
C LEU A 306 40.95 -8.19 -1.02
N VAL A 307 41.73 -8.76 -0.09
CA VAL A 307 42.95 -9.52 -0.44
C VAL A 307 42.62 -10.67 -1.41
N ALA A 308 41.46 -11.31 -1.22
CA ALA A 308 40.96 -12.38 -2.07
C ALA A 308 40.62 -11.94 -3.50
N PHE A 309 40.54 -10.62 -3.78
CA PHE A 309 40.14 -10.06 -5.07
C PHE A 309 41.22 -9.17 -5.72
N SER A 310 42.46 -9.24 -5.24
CA SER A 310 43.58 -8.41 -5.74
C SER A 310 43.94 -8.64 -7.21
N ASN A 311 43.59 -9.80 -7.78
CA ASN A 311 43.87 -10.14 -9.19
C ASN A 311 42.80 -9.64 -10.18
N TRP A 312 41.68 -9.08 -9.71
CA TRP A 312 40.59 -8.59 -10.56
C TRP A 312 40.51 -7.07 -10.50
N ASN A 313 39.90 -6.46 -11.53
CA ASN A 313 39.52 -5.05 -11.48
C ASN A 313 38.38 -4.88 -10.47
N THR A 314 38.74 -4.65 -9.21
CA THR A 314 37.81 -4.57 -8.09
C THR A 314 37.48 -3.12 -7.79
N GLU A 315 36.19 -2.80 -7.79
CA GLU A 315 35.68 -1.51 -7.39
C GLU A 315 34.85 -1.64 -6.12
N VAL A 316 35.22 -0.89 -5.09
CA VAL A 316 34.49 -0.83 -3.82
C VAL A 316 33.38 0.20 -3.94
N LEU A 317 32.16 -0.21 -3.58
CA LEU A 317 30.97 0.62 -3.61
C LEU A 317 30.39 0.72 -2.20
N ASP A 318 30.30 1.94 -1.68
CA ASP A 318 29.55 2.24 -0.47
C ASP A 318 28.02 2.26 -0.73
N THR A 319 27.22 2.45 0.32
CA THR A 319 25.75 2.53 0.23
C THR A 319 25.28 3.56 -0.81
N GLU A 320 25.84 4.76 -0.83
CA GLU A 320 25.42 5.82 -1.76
C GLU A 320 25.77 5.45 -3.22
N ALA A 321 26.97 4.94 -3.46
CA ALA A 321 27.42 4.50 -4.77
C ALA A 321 26.59 3.32 -5.30
N ILE A 322 26.22 2.37 -4.43
CA ILE A 322 25.31 1.27 -4.80
C ILE A 322 23.93 1.83 -5.17
N GLN A 323 23.35 2.71 -4.35
CA GLN A 323 22.04 3.31 -4.63
C GLN A 323 22.03 4.08 -5.95
N LYS A 324 23.06 4.91 -6.19
CA LYS A 324 23.22 5.65 -7.46
C LYS A 324 23.25 4.71 -8.66
N ARG A 325 24.01 3.62 -8.58
CA ARG A 325 24.11 2.62 -9.66
C ARG A 325 22.82 1.84 -9.84
N LEU A 326 22.16 1.49 -8.75
CA LEU A 326 20.88 0.80 -8.76
C LEU A 326 19.83 1.64 -9.49
N ILE A 327 19.70 2.91 -9.11
CA ILE A 327 18.77 3.86 -9.76
C ILE A 327 19.13 4.04 -11.24
N GLY A 328 20.43 4.15 -11.56
CA GLY A 328 20.90 4.20 -12.95
C GLY A 328 20.59 2.93 -13.75
N ALA A 329 20.68 1.75 -13.14
CA ALA A 329 20.38 0.48 -13.78
C ALA A 329 18.87 0.28 -14.03
N ILE A 330 18.02 0.73 -13.11
CA ILE A 330 16.56 0.68 -13.27
C ILE A 330 16.09 1.74 -14.28
N GLY A 331 16.64 2.95 -14.20
CA GLY A 331 16.14 4.17 -14.83
C GLY A 331 15.18 4.89 -13.88
N GLY A 332 15.56 6.09 -13.40
CA GLY A 332 14.84 6.83 -12.37
C GLY A 332 13.37 7.09 -12.70
N GLU A 333 13.04 7.25 -13.98
CA GLU A 333 11.68 7.42 -14.49
C GLU A 333 10.82 6.15 -14.42
N LYS A 334 11.44 4.97 -14.37
CA LYS A 334 10.76 3.67 -14.25
C LYS A 334 10.49 3.28 -12.80
N ILE A 335 11.13 3.96 -11.84
CA ILE A 335 10.97 3.71 -10.41
C ILE A 335 9.61 4.23 -9.96
N ARG A 336 8.67 3.30 -9.84
CA ARG A 336 7.31 3.58 -9.34
C ARG A 336 7.16 3.31 -7.84
N ASN A 337 8.03 2.49 -7.27
CA ASN A 337 7.99 2.11 -5.86
C ASN A 337 9.33 2.36 -5.20
N VAL A 338 9.31 2.66 -3.90
CA VAL A 338 10.50 2.68 -3.03
C VAL A 338 10.27 1.68 -1.91
N ILE A 339 11.23 0.79 -1.69
CA ILE A 339 11.18 -0.19 -0.59
C ILE A 339 12.01 0.33 0.57
N LEU A 340 11.34 0.67 1.66
CA LEU A 340 11.97 0.96 2.95
C LEU A 340 12.07 -0.35 3.74
N PHE A 341 13.26 -0.70 4.22
CA PHE A 341 13.46 -1.92 5.00
C PHE A 341 14.34 -1.65 6.24
N ARG A 342 14.12 -2.41 7.31
CA ARG A 342 15.00 -2.42 8.49
C ARG A 342 16.21 -3.31 8.19
N VAL A 343 17.42 -2.76 8.26
CA VAL A 343 18.64 -3.55 8.14
C VAL A 343 18.69 -4.55 9.31
N PRO A 344 18.97 -5.84 9.10
CA PRO A 344 19.06 -6.80 10.21
C PRO A 344 20.23 -6.47 11.15
N ASP A 345 20.00 -6.51 12.45
CA ASP A 345 21.09 -6.46 13.43
C ASP A 345 21.78 -7.83 13.48
N GLN A 346 23.13 -7.87 13.46
CA GLN A 346 23.90 -9.10 13.19
C GLN A 346 23.56 -10.31 14.09
N ASP A 347 23.14 -10.07 15.34
CA ASP A 347 22.92 -11.13 16.33
C ASP A 347 21.44 -11.35 16.70
N ALA A 348 20.57 -10.36 16.53
CA ALA A 348 19.18 -10.41 17.01
C ALA A 348 18.17 -10.83 15.92
N ASP A 349 18.44 -10.54 14.64
CA ASP A 349 17.42 -10.58 13.60
C ASP A 349 17.74 -11.56 12.46
N ARG A 350 18.16 -12.78 12.82
CA ARG A 350 18.41 -13.86 11.85
C ARG A 350 17.16 -14.36 11.11
N GLU A 351 15.98 -13.81 11.38
CA GLU A 351 14.76 -14.07 10.62
C GLU A 351 14.20 -12.81 9.94
N ALA A 352 15.00 -11.74 9.87
CA ALA A 352 14.59 -10.46 9.29
C ALA A 352 13.99 -10.59 7.88
N VAL A 353 12.83 -9.97 7.69
CA VAL A 353 12.15 -9.91 6.39
C VAL A 353 12.94 -9.14 5.31
N ALA A 354 13.90 -8.32 5.73
CA ALA A 354 14.72 -7.48 4.85
C ALA A 354 15.50 -8.26 3.78
N TRP A 355 15.79 -9.55 4.01
CA TRP A 355 16.46 -10.41 3.03
C TRP A 355 15.64 -10.65 1.75
N LEU A 356 14.34 -10.33 1.75
CA LEU A 356 13.48 -10.38 0.56
C LEU A 356 13.54 -9.10 -0.29
N THR A 357 14.18 -8.04 0.21
CA THR A 357 14.30 -6.74 -0.49
C THR A 357 14.84 -6.88 -1.92
N PRO A 358 15.92 -7.64 -2.21
CA PRO A 358 16.45 -7.72 -3.56
C PRO A 358 15.45 -8.30 -4.56
N TYR A 359 14.74 -9.37 -4.14
CA TYR A 359 13.72 -10.00 -4.95
C TYR A 359 12.51 -9.07 -5.16
N LEU A 360 12.02 -8.41 -4.11
CA LEU A 360 10.88 -7.50 -4.25
C LEU A 360 11.23 -6.27 -5.11
N SER A 361 12.45 -5.73 -4.96
CA SER A 361 12.96 -4.65 -5.81
C SER A 361 13.00 -5.04 -7.27
N LEU A 362 13.48 -6.25 -7.58
CA LEU A 362 13.42 -6.80 -8.94
C LEU A 362 11.98 -6.83 -9.45
N MET A 363 11.05 -7.42 -8.69
CA MET A 363 9.68 -7.63 -9.16
C MET A 363 8.92 -6.33 -9.39
N ARG A 364 9.22 -5.28 -8.60
CA ARG A 364 8.54 -3.98 -8.69
C ARG A 364 9.36 -2.87 -9.37
N ASN A 365 10.56 -3.16 -9.86
CA ASN A 365 11.51 -2.15 -10.35
C ASN A 365 11.67 -1.00 -9.35
N ALA A 366 11.90 -1.34 -8.08
CA ALA A 366 11.86 -0.39 -6.97
C ALA A 366 13.26 0.03 -6.53
N ALA A 367 13.44 1.30 -6.17
CA ALA A 367 14.59 1.70 -5.39
C ALA A 367 14.49 1.15 -3.95
N VAL A 368 15.61 1.06 -3.25
CA VAL A 368 15.65 0.51 -1.88
C VAL A 368 16.33 1.49 -0.92
N VAL A 369 15.79 1.60 0.28
CA VAL A 369 16.23 2.51 1.34
C VAL A 369 16.49 1.70 2.62
N PRO A 370 17.77 1.53 3.02
CA PRO A 370 18.11 0.89 4.27
C PRO A 370 17.85 1.82 5.47
N CYS A 371 17.13 1.33 6.47
CA CYS A 371 16.94 2.00 7.76
C CYS A 371 17.59 1.19 8.89
N LEU A 372 18.37 1.86 9.74
CA LEU A 372 18.99 1.27 10.94
C LEU A 372 18.21 1.62 12.21
N SER A 373 17.31 2.61 12.13
CA SER A 373 16.51 3.09 13.27
C SER A 373 15.12 2.47 13.22
N SER A 374 14.53 2.21 14.39
CA SER A 374 13.10 1.94 14.53
C SER A 374 12.24 3.21 14.45
N ASP A 375 12.85 4.39 14.64
CA ASP A 375 12.17 5.68 14.59
C ASP A 375 11.51 5.91 13.21
N PRO A 376 10.18 6.05 13.17
CA PRO A 376 9.44 6.19 11.93
C PRO A 376 9.70 7.51 11.22
N ILE A 377 10.07 8.57 11.95
CA ILE A 377 10.37 9.88 11.38
C ILE A 377 11.72 9.81 10.64
N ALA A 378 12.76 9.27 11.28
CA ALA A 378 14.04 9.04 10.62
C ALA A 378 13.92 8.13 9.38
N ALA A 379 13.02 7.15 9.42
CA ALA A 379 12.73 6.28 8.29
C ALA A 379 12.07 7.04 7.12
N GLU A 380 11.06 7.88 7.40
CA GLU A 380 10.41 8.76 6.42
C GLU A 380 11.41 9.76 5.79
N GLU A 381 12.27 10.38 6.60
CA GLU A 381 13.30 11.32 6.13
C GLU A 381 14.31 10.66 5.18
N LYS A 382 14.69 9.40 5.44
CA LYS A 382 15.57 8.64 4.53
C LYS A 382 14.92 8.41 3.16
N VAL A 383 13.64 8.09 3.14
CA VAL A 383 12.88 7.94 1.88
C VAL A 383 12.80 9.29 1.15
N GLY A 384 12.47 10.37 1.86
CA GLY A 384 12.43 11.73 1.30
C GLY A 384 13.77 12.15 0.68
N ARG A 385 14.88 11.93 1.40
CA ARG A 385 16.24 12.24 0.89
C ARG A 385 16.57 11.49 -0.39
N LEU A 386 16.23 10.20 -0.50
CA LEU A 386 16.45 9.44 -1.73
C LEU A 386 15.63 10.02 -2.88
N ILE A 387 14.35 10.30 -2.64
CA ILE A 387 13.44 10.85 -3.64
C ILE A 387 13.97 12.19 -4.17
N ASP A 388 14.37 13.09 -3.28
CA ASP A 388 14.86 14.42 -3.65
C ASP A 388 16.21 14.35 -4.36
N ALA A 389 17.17 13.57 -3.83
CA ALA A 389 18.53 13.45 -4.39
C ALA A 389 18.53 12.96 -5.85
N TYR A 390 17.58 12.10 -6.21
CA TYR A 390 17.48 11.52 -7.54
C TYR A 390 16.26 12.01 -8.33
N SER A 391 15.54 13.02 -7.82
CA SER A 391 14.32 13.57 -8.43
C SER A 391 13.30 12.48 -8.82
N LEU A 392 13.19 11.45 -7.98
CA LEU A 392 12.27 10.34 -8.21
C LEU A 392 10.83 10.81 -8.05
N ARG A 393 9.90 10.08 -8.66
CA ARG A 393 8.46 10.35 -8.54
C ARG A 393 7.67 9.08 -8.21
N PRO A 394 8.05 8.34 -7.16
CA PRO A 394 7.42 7.09 -6.83
C PRO A 394 5.93 7.32 -6.56
N ARG A 395 5.12 6.34 -6.92
CA ARG A 395 3.68 6.32 -6.67
C ARG A 395 3.36 5.61 -5.35
N THR A 396 4.25 4.72 -4.93
CA THR A 396 4.09 3.92 -3.72
C THR A 396 5.39 3.80 -2.94
N VAL A 397 5.24 3.45 -1.66
CA VAL A 397 6.31 3.03 -0.75
C VAL A 397 5.90 1.71 -0.11
N THR A 398 6.76 0.70 -0.22
CA THR A 398 6.61 -0.55 0.53
C THR A 398 7.48 -0.52 1.78
N ILE A 399 6.89 -0.73 2.95
CA ILE A 399 7.63 -0.92 4.20
C ILE A 399 7.79 -2.42 4.42
N LEU A 400 9.01 -2.93 4.28
CA LEU A 400 9.36 -4.32 4.53
C LEU A 400 9.95 -4.46 5.94
N ALA A 401 9.07 -4.34 6.94
CA ALA A 401 9.40 -4.39 8.35
C ALA A 401 8.13 -4.58 9.21
N GLY A 402 8.26 -5.33 10.31
CA GLY A 402 7.26 -5.35 11.38
C GLY A 402 7.15 -4.01 12.12
N TYR A 403 6.13 -3.87 12.97
CA TYR A 403 5.91 -2.63 13.75
C TYR A 403 6.91 -2.43 14.89
N ASP A 404 7.53 -3.50 15.37
CA ASP A 404 8.66 -3.46 16.30
C ASP A 404 9.98 -3.04 15.64
N SER A 405 10.09 -3.27 14.32
CA SER A 405 11.30 -2.98 13.54
C SER A 405 11.33 -1.55 13.00
N ILE A 406 10.17 -1.05 12.55
CA ILE A 406 9.93 0.35 12.17
C ILE A 406 8.54 0.71 12.68
N GLU A 407 8.49 1.59 13.67
CA GLU A 407 7.25 1.94 14.39
C GLU A 407 6.29 2.74 13.49
N MET A 408 5.16 3.14 14.06
CA MET A 408 4.22 4.08 13.43
C MET A 408 4.37 5.46 14.06
N ILE A 409 4.01 6.48 13.29
CA ILE A 409 3.99 7.85 13.78
C ILE A 409 2.68 8.08 14.51
N THR A 410 2.76 8.32 15.82
CA THR A 410 1.62 8.82 16.59
C THR A 410 1.37 10.28 16.22
N THR A 411 0.16 10.59 15.77
CA THR A 411 -0.28 11.96 15.48
C THR A 411 -1.64 12.22 16.10
N THR A 412 -1.83 13.43 16.59
CA THR A 412 -3.08 13.82 17.24
C THR A 412 -3.87 14.79 16.36
N TYR A 413 -5.18 14.57 16.25
CA TYR A 413 -6.09 15.39 15.44
C TYR A 413 -7.30 15.86 16.23
N GLY A 414 -7.63 17.15 16.09
CA GLY A 414 -8.80 17.77 16.73
C GLY A 414 -8.41 18.77 17.80
N GLU A 415 -9.43 19.22 18.52
CA GLU A 415 -9.32 20.06 19.73
C GLU A 415 -10.14 19.37 20.82
N GLU A 416 -9.75 19.54 22.09
CA GLU A 416 -10.52 19.00 23.21
C GLU A 416 -12.01 19.40 23.14
N PRO A 417 -12.95 18.50 23.46
CA PRO A 417 -12.78 17.10 23.89
C PRO A 417 -12.73 16.08 22.72
N ASN A 418 -12.61 16.53 21.47
CA ASN A 418 -12.63 15.70 20.26
C ASN A 418 -11.23 15.48 19.70
N GLU A 419 -10.27 15.30 20.59
CA GLU A 419 -8.89 14.99 20.24
C GLU A 419 -8.76 13.47 20.01
N TYR A 420 -8.16 13.09 18.88
CA TYR A 420 -7.95 11.69 18.51
C TYR A 420 -6.47 11.42 18.27
N GLU A 421 -5.93 10.48 19.03
CA GLU A 421 -4.64 9.86 18.73
C GLU A 421 -4.80 8.86 17.58
N VAL A 422 -3.97 9.01 16.55
CA VAL A 422 -4.01 8.21 15.34
C VAL A 422 -2.59 7.76 15.00
N LEU A 423 -2.42 6.46 14.86
CA LEU A 423 -1.19 5.86 14.38
C LEU A 423 -1.14 5.97 12.86
N VAL A 424 -0.02 6.43 12.30
CA VAL A 424 0.14 6.67 10.86
C VAL A 424 1.41 6.02 10.37
N GLU A 425 1.34 5.34 9.22
CA GLU A 425 2.55 4.78 8.60
C GLU A 425 3.53 5.89 8.18
N PRO A 426 4.85 5.66 8.27
CA PRO A 426 5.84 6.48 7.61
C PRO A 426 5.47 6.75 6.15
N CYS A 427 5.73 7.96 5.67
CA CYS A 427 5.42 8.44 4.31
C CYS A 427 3.92 8.55 3.97
N SER A 428 2.99 8.23 4.89
CA SER A 428 1.54 8.36 4.65
C SER A 428 0.97 9.72 4.99
N ARG A 429 1.68 10.52 5.79
CA ARG A 429 1.24 11.86 6.17
C ARG A 429 1.47 12.82 4.99
N PRO A 430 0.47 13.58 4.54
CA PRO A 430 0.70 14.68 3.63
C PRO A 430 1.49 15.77 4.34
N VAL A 431 2.29 16.50 3.56
CA VAL A 431 2.73 17.84 3.98
C VAL A 431 1.48 18.70 4.24
N GLN A 432 1.50 19.51 5.29
CA GLN A 432 0.36 20.34 5.69
C GLN A 432 -0.25 21.10 4.49
N GLY A 433 -1.57 21.00 4.33
CA GLY A 433 -2.31 21.63 3.23
C GLY A 433 -2.12 20.99 1.85
N ARG A 434 -1.48 19.83 1.76
CA ARG A 434 -1.27 19.09 0.50
C ARG A 434 -1.99 17.75 0.50
N ALA A 435 -2.05 17.15 -0.69
CA ALA A 435 -2.45 15.76 -0.85
C ALA A 435 -1.31 14.84 -0.39
N ALA A 436 -1.65 13.63 0.06
CA ALA A 436 -0.71 12.55 0.26
C ALA A 436 -0.07 12.17 -1.09
N ASP A 437 1.25 12.04 -1.09
CA ASP A 437 2.04 11.90 -2.30
C ASP A 437 2.11 10.45 -2.80
N VAL A 438 2.25 9.51 -1.88
CA VAL A 438 2.49 8.10 -2.18
C VAL A 438 1.45 7.21 -1.50
N GLY A 439 1.16 6.07 -2.14
CA GLY A 439 0.46 4.97 -1.50
C GLY A 439 1.42 4.15 -0.65
N VAL A 440 1.06 3.86 0.60
CA VAL A 440 1.93 3.09 1.50
C VAL A 440 1.31 1.75 1.80
N GLY A 441 2.11 0.69 1.75
CA GLY A 441 1.75 -0.64 2.23
C GLY A 441 2.91 -1.25 3.00
N ARG A 442 2.60 -2.05 4.00
CA ARG A 442 3.57 -2.70 4.88
C ARG A 442 3.49 -4.20 4.73
N ILE A 443 4.63 -4.90 4.74
CA ILE A 443 4.71 -6.35 4.92
C ILE A 443 5.02 -6.57 6.41
N PRO A 444 4.00 -6.76 7.27
CA PRO A 444 4.13 -6.64 8.73
C PRO A 444 4.64 -7.94 9.39
N CYS A 445 5.26 -8.83 8.62
CA CYS A 445 5.70 -10.12 9.11
C CYS A 445 7.01 -9.96 9.90
N ARG A 446 7.14 -10.73 10.97
CA ARG A 446 8.43 -10.93 11.66
C ARG A 446 9.27 -11.96 10.92
N ASP A 447 8.63 -13.06 10.54
CA ASP A 447 9.32 -14.19 9.96
C ASP A 447 9.47 -14.07 8.43
N VAL A 448 10.68 -14.32 7.94
CA VAL A 448 10.99 -14.28 6.50
C VAL A 448 10.13 -15.25 5.67
N TRP A 449 9.78 -16.42 6.19
CA TRP A 449 8.95 -17.39 5.47
C TRP A 449 7.51 -16.91 5.29
N ALA A 450 6.93 -16.26 6.32
CA ALA A 450 5.59 -15.67 6.24
C ALA A 450 5.58 -14.47 5.27
N ALA A 451 6.58 -13.60 5.36
CA ALA A 451 6.76 -12.48 4.44
C ALA A 451 6.90 -12.95 2.98
N SER A 452 7.71 -13.99 2.75
CA SER A 452 7.91 -14.54 1.41
C SER A 452 6.63 -15.13 0.84
N ALA A 453 5.81 -15.80 1.66
CA ALA A 453 4.52 -16.34 1.24
C ALA A 453 3.54 -15.22 0.87
N LEU A 454 3.48 -14.14 1.67
CA LEU A 454 2.63 -12.97 1.39
C LEU A 454 3.03 -12.30 0.07
N ILE A 455 4.33 -12.01 -0.10
CA ILE A 455 4.87 -11.41 -1.34
C ILE A 455 4.61 -12.34 -2.54
N ALA A 456 4.90 -13.63 -2.40
CA ALA A 456 4.71 -14.60 -3.46
C ALA A 456 3.24 -14.72 -3.89
N ARG A 457 2.28 -14.66 -2.96
CA ARG A 457 0.85 -14.61 -3.30
C ARG A 457 0.49 -13.32 -4.02
N GLY A 458 1.00 -12.16 -3.60
CA GLY A 458 0.76 -10.90 -4.32
C GLY A 458 1.25 -10.94 -5.76
N ILE A 459 2.48 -11.43 -5.98
CA ILE A 459 3.04 -11.64 -7.31
C ILE A 459 2.25 -12.71 -8.09
N ALA A 460 1.90 -13.83 -7.47
CA ALA A 460 1.08 -14.85 -8.09
C ALA A 460 -0.30 -14.30 -8.49
N GLY A 461 -0.93 -13.49 -7.65
CA GLY A 461 -2.16 -12.76 -7.92
C GLY A 461 -2.05 -11.96 -9.22
N ASP A 462 -1.04 -11.09 -9.29
CA ASP A 462 -0.83 -10.18 -10.41
C ASP A 462 -0.59 -10.89 -11.75
N TYR A 463 0.12 -12.03 -11.75
CA TYR A 463 0.60 -12.66 -12.99
C TYR A 463 -0.05 -14.01 -13.34
N VAL A 464 -0.62 -14.71 -12.36
CA VAL A 464 -1.04 -16.12 -12.46
C VAL A 464 -2.49 -16.32 -12.04
N LEU A 465 -2.85 -15.94 -10.81
CA LEU A 465 -4.13 -16.30 -10.19
C LEU A 465 -5.29 -15.42 -10.67
N ASN A 466 -5.06 -14.14 -10.96
CA ASN A 466 -6.10 -13.20 -11.40
C ASN A 466 -6.39 -13.24 -12.91
N ARG A 467 -6.20 -14.41 -13.54
CA ARG A 467 -6.55 -14.64 -14.96
C ARG A 467 -8.01 -15.04 -15.18
N THR A 468 -8.74 -15.32 -14.10
CA THR A 468 -10.17 -15.62 -14.14
C THR A 468 -10.98 -14.33 -14.05
N ALA A 469 -12.28 -14.39 -14.40
CA ALA A 469 -13.16 -13.27 -14.19
C ALA A 469 -13.18 -12.90 -12.68
N PRO A 470 -12.96 -11.63 -12.32
CA PRO A 470 -12.88 -11.24 -10.93
C PRO A 470 -14.23 -11.44 -10.22
N LYS A 471 -14.13 -11.86 -8.96
CA LYS A 471 -15.21 -12.10 -8.01
C LYS A 471 -14.94 -11.31 -6.75
N VAL A 472 -16.00 -10.66 -6.27
CA VAL A 472 -16.00 -9.84 -5.07
C VAL A 472 -17.02 -10.41 -4.10
N LEU A 473 -16.63 -10.52 -2.83
CA LEU A 473 -17.54 -10.79 -1.73
C LEU A 473 -17.78 -9.48 -0.96
N MET A 474 -19.04 -9.08 -0.82
CA MET A 474 -19.47 -7.93 -0.03
C MET A 474 -20.30 -8.42 1.16
N ILE A 475 -19.80 -8.17 2.37
CA ILE A 475 -20.49 -8.45 3.63
C ILE A 475 -20.69 -7.10 4.34
N ALA A 476 -21.93 -6.76 4.68
CA ALA A 476 -22.18 -5.57 5.48
C ALA A 476 -23.34 -5.74 6.45
N ASN A 477 -23.23 -5.13 7.62
CA ASN A 477 -24.25 -5.19 8.68
C ASN A 477 -24.65 -6.66 8.98
N PRO A 478 -23.69 -7.54 9.36
CA PRO A 478 -23.93 -8.98 9.42
C PRO A 478 -24.88 -9.40 10.56
N SER A 479 -24.98 -8.59 11.62
CA SER A 479 -25.92 -8.79 12.74
C SER A 479 -26.55 -7.47 13.17
N GLU A 480 -27.72 -7.54 13.82
CA GLU A 480 -28.34 -6.40 14.50
C GLU A 480 -28.04 -6.37 16.00
N GLU A 481 -27.43 -7.44 16.53
CA GLU A 481 -27.20 -7.66 17.98
C GLU A 481 -26.39 -6.55 18.63
N TYR A 482 -25.32 -6.09 17.96
CA TYR A 482 -24.47 -4.99 18.45
C TYR A 482 -24.83 -3.63 17.83
N GLY A 483 -26.02 -3.54 17.22
CA GLY A 483 -26.58 -2.32 16.64
C GLY A 483 -26.45 -2.29 15.13
N ALA A 484 -27.60 -2.25 14.44
CA ALA A 484 -27.62 -2.20 12.98
C ALA A 484 -26.89 -0.96 12.41
N LEU A 485 -26.12 -1.17 11.34
CA LEU A 485 -25.40 -0.16 10.58
C LEU A 485 -26.02 0.09 9.19
N PRO A 486 -27.30 0.52 9.07
CA PRO A 486 -27.99 0.63 7.79
C PRO A 486 -27.41 1.69 6.85
N LEU A 487 -26.64 2.66 7.37
CA LEU A 487 -25.90 3.60 6.53
C LEU A 487 -24.77 2.86 5.77
N CYS A 488 -23.94 2.09 6.47
CA CYS A 488 -22.87 1.29 5.88
C CYS A 488 -23.43 0.31 4.85
N GLU A 489 -24.50 -0.42 5.21
CA GLU A 489 -25.16 -1.33 4.27
C GLU A 489 -25.64 -0.61 3.00
N THR A 490 -26.21 0.60 3.13
CA THR A 490 -26.65 1.39 1.97
C THR A 490 -25.49 1.79 1.06
N VAL A 491 -24.33 2.15 1.65
CA VAL A 491 -23.11 2.48 0.90
C VAL A 491 -22.51 1.22 0.26
N SER A 492 -22.41 0.12 1.00
CA SER A 492 -21.95 -1.19 0.52
C SER A 492 -22.76 -1.69 -0.68
N ARG A 493 -24.09 -1.54 -0.66
CA ARG A 493 -24.97 -1.84 -1.81
C ARG A 493 -24.66 -0.98 -3.04
N ALA A 494 -24.31 0.29 -2.83
CA ALA A 494 -23.86 1.16 -3.91
C ALA A 494 -22.49 0.74 -4.47
N THR A 495 -21.53 0.43 -3.59
CA THR A 495 -20.21 -0.09 -3.96
C THR A 495 -20.33 -1.39 -4.78
N ALA A 496 -21.16 -2.34 -4.34
CA ALA A 496 -21.47 -3.55 -5.10
C ALA A 496 -22.12 -3.26 -6.48
N GLY A 497 -22.97 -2.23 -6.53
CA GLY A 497 -23.53 -1.71 -7.78
C GLY A 497 -22.47 -1.20 -8.76
N GLU A 498 -21.40 -0.56 -8.26
CA GLU A 498 -20.26 -0.12 -9.08
C GLU A 498 -19.47 -1.32 -9.62
N PHE A 499 -19.21 -2.37 -8.84
CA PHE A 499 -18.58 -3.60 -9.36
C PHE A 499 -19.39 -4.25 -10.50
N LYS A 500 -20.72 -4.35 -10.35
CA LYS A 500 -21.62 -4.85 -11.39
C LYS A 500 -21.66 -3.97 -12.65
N ASN A 501 -21.39 -2.66 -12.50
CA ASN A 501 -21.23 -1.74 -13.62
C ASN A 501 -20.02 -2.10 -14.51
N PHE A 502 -19.05 -2.83 -13.97
CA PHE A 502 -17.86 -3.35 -14.67
C PHE A 502 -17.92 -4.84 -15.04
N ASP A 503 -19.10 -5.47 -14.96
CA ASP A 503 -19.27 -6.92 -15.13
C ASP A 503 -18.44 -7.77 -14.16
N ILE A 504 -18.18 -7.26 -12.96
CA ILE A 504 -17.51 -8.04 -11.92
C ILE A 504 -18.58 -8.79 -11.14
N HIS A 505 -18.39 -10.10 -10.96
CA HIS A 505 -19.31 -10.91 -10.17
C HIS A 505 -19.21 -10.48 -8.71
N THR A 506 -20.35 -10.22 -8.07
CA THR A 506 -20.38 -9.74 -6.68
C THR A 506 -21.40 -10.54 -5.89
N ASP A 507 -20.91 -11.36 -4.96
CA ASP A 507 -21.72 -12.05 -3.97
C ASP A 507 -21.97 -11.09 -2.80
N GLU A 508 -23.24 -10.82 -2.49
CA GLU A 508 -23.65 -9.80 -1.52
C GLU A 508 -24.41 -10.44 -0.36
N PHE A 509 -23.96 -10.17 0.86
CA PHE A 509 -24.56 -10.66 2.09
C PHE A 509 -24.80 -9.49 3.04
N TYR A 510 -26.08 -9.22 3.33
CA TYR A 510 -26.52 -8.12 4.20
C TYR A 510 -27.41 -8.68 5.30
N GLY A 511 -27.10 -8.45 6.57
CA GLY A 511 -27.82 -9.09 7.69
C GLY A 511 -27.58 -10.59 7.79
N VAL A 512 -26.44 -11.07 7.27
CA VAL A 512 -26.07 -12.50 7.30
C VAL A 512 -24.74 -12.63 8.04
N PRO A 513 -24.65 -13.51 9.07
CA PRO A 513 -23.42 -13.72 9.82
C PRO A 513 -22.25 -14.23 8.97
N CYS A 514 -21.03 -13.81 9.30
CA CYS A 514 -19.82 -14.20 8.55
C CYS A 514 -19.52 -15.71 8.57
N HIS A 515 -20.00 -16.42 9.59
CA HIS A 515 -19.83 -17.87 9.71
C HIS A 515 -20.82 -18.68 8.87
N ASP A 516 -21.80 -18.03 8.22
CA ASP A 516 -22.74 -18.71 7.33
C ASP A 516 -21.99 -19.44 6.20
N GLN A 517 -22.43 -20.66 5.89
CA GLN A 517 -21.78 -21.53 4.92
C GLN A 517 -21.75 -20.91 3.51
N ALA A 518 -22.76 -20.15 3.11
CA ALA A 518 -22.79 -19.48 1.82
C ALA A 518 -21.75 -18.35 1.75
N VAL A 519 -21.60 -17.58 2.84
CA VAL A 519 -20.58 -16.53 2.95
C VAL A 519 -19.17 -17.13 2.85
N ARG A 520 -18.90 -18.19 3.62
CA ARG A 520 -17.62 -18.92 3.57
C ARG A 520 -17.33 -19.50 2.20
N THR A 521 -18.34 -20.06 1.54
CA THR A 521 -18.20 -20.60 0.17
C THR A 521 -17.85 -19.50 -0.84
N ALA A 522 -18.50 -18.34 -0.75
CA ALA A 522 -18.19 -17.19 -1.59
C ALA A 522 -16.77 -16.63 -1.32
N ALA A 523 -16.34 -16.63 -0.05
CA ALA A 523 -15.03 -16.13 0.35
C ALA A 523 -13.88 -16.91 -0.31
N ARG A 524 -13.97 -18.24 -0.37
CA ARG A 524 -12.91 -19.11 -0.93
C ARG A 524 -12.48 -18.70 -2.34
N GLY A 525 -13.44 -18.38 -3.20
CA GLY A 525 -13.18 -18.05 -4.61
C GLY A 525 -13.06 -16.57 -4.94
N SER A 526 -13.12 -15.68 -3.94
CA SER A 526 -13.10 -14.23 -4.15
C SER A 526 -11.68 -13.69 -4.30
N GLN A 527 -11.50 -12.65 -5.12
CA GLN A 527 -10.24 -11.87 -5.23
C GLN A 527 -10.28 -10.58 -4.40
N LEU A 528 -11.46 -10.17 -3.96
CA LEU A 528 -11.65 -9.05 -3.03
C LEU A 528 -12.78 -9.40 -2.08
N ILE A 529 -12.50 -9.30 -0.78
CA ILE A 529 -13.50 -9.47 0.27
C ILE A 529 -13.64 -8.12 0.97
N ILE A 530 -14.86 -7.62 1.10
CA ILE A 530 -15.17 -6.36 1.77
C ILE A 530 -16.11 -6.66 2.92
N TYR A 531 -15.70 -6.25 4.12
CA TYR A 531 -16.45 -6.35 5.34
C TYR A 531 -16.71 -4.95 5.91
N GLU A 532 -17.98 -4.59 6.11
CA GLU A 532 -18.40 -3.35 6.79
C GLU A 532 -19.33 -3.69 7.97
N GLY A 533 -18.78 -3.74 9.19
CA GLY A 533 -19.47 -4.20 10.39
C GLY A 533 -18.68 -3.98 11.68
N HIS A 534 -19.14 -4.53 12.80
CA HIS A 534 -18.38 -4.53 14.06
C HIS A 534 -17.30 -5.62 14.03
N ILE A 535 -16.12 -5.38 14.64
CA ILE A 535 -15.04 -6.40 14.58
C ILE A 535 -15.44 -7.68 15.31
N THR A 536 -16.22 -7.57 16.39
CA THR A 536 -16.76 -8.70 17.18
C THR A 536 -17.68 -9.62 16.38
N GLU A 537 -18.21 -9.17 15.24
CA GLU A 537 -19.09 -9.96 14.38
C GLU A 537 -18.31 -10.66 13.24
N PHE A 538 -17.00 -10.38 13.11
CA PHE A 538 -16.16 -10.91 12.04
C PHE A 538 -15.64 -12.32 12.34
N SER A 539 -16.46 -13.32 12.04
CA SER A 539 -16.19 -14.75 12.31
C SER A 539 -15.93 -15.59 11.04
N LEU A 540 -15.42 -14.96 9.96
CA LEU A 540 -15.22 -15.64 8.67
C LEU A 540 -14.20 -16.79 8.76
N PHE A 541 -13.21 -16.64 9.65
CA PHE A 541 -12.07 -17.57 9.79
C PHE A 541 -12.01 -18.28 11.14
N GLU A 542 -12.94 -17.97 12.05
CA GLU A 542 -12.96 -18.58 13.36
C GLU A 542 -13.62 -19.96 13.31
N ASN A 543 -13.11 -20.87 14.12
CA ASN A 543 -13.87 -22.08 14.43
C ASN A 543 -14.78 -21.75 15.61
N PRO A 544 -16.10 -21.58 15.41
CA PRO A 544 -17.02 -21.24 16.49
C PRO A 544 -17.03 -22.28 17.63
N ALA A 545 -16.54 -23.50 17.38
CA ALA A 545 -16.42 -24.52 18.43
C ALA A 545 -15.32 -24.20 19.46
N VAL A 546 -14.27 -23.46 19.10
CA VAL A 546 -13.05 -23.33 19.92
C VAL A 546 -13.14 -22.21 20.96
N TYR A 547 -14.11 -21.29 20.85
CA TYR A 547 -14.23 -20.13 21.73
C TYR A 547 -15.65 -19.98 22.30
N PRO A 548 -16.04 -20.76 23.32
CA PRO A 548 -17.36 -20.61 23.94
C PRO A 548 -17.45 -19.48 25.00
N ASP A 549 -16.34 -18.89 25.49
CA ASP A 549 -16.34 -18.06 26.71
C ASP A 549 -15.62 -16.69 26.60
N GLU A 550 -15.63 -16.01 25.43
CA GLU A 550 -14.99 -14.67 25.29
C GLU A 550 -15.86 -13.47 25.73
N ASP A 551 -17.05 -13.69 26.30
CA ASP A 551 -17.89 -12.60 26.85
C ASP A 551 -17.18 -11.76 27.94
N ASN A 552 -16.09 -12.27 28.53
CA ASN A 552 -15.31 -11.56 29.55
C ASN A 552 -14.21 -10.62 29.01
N TYR A 553 -13.67 -10.82 27.79
CA TYR A 553 -12.50 -10.02 27.36
C TYR A 553 -12.90 -8.62 26.85
N TYR A 554 -14.07 -8.50 26.22
CA TYR A 554 -14.52 -7.23 25.63
C TYR A 554 -15.39 -6.38 26.57
N SER A 555 -16.03 -6.98 27.58
CA SER A 555 -16.86 -6.24 28.55
C SER A 555 -16.01 -5.29 29.42
N GLU A 556 -14.80 -5.70 29.84
CA GLU A 556 -13.92 -4.86 30.67
C GLU A 556 -13.33 -3.64 29.93
N GLN A 557 -12.98 -3.77 28.64
CA GLN A 557 -12.52 -2.63 27.84
C GLN A 557 -13.68 -1.72 27.39
N TRP A 558 -14.88 -2.25 27.18
CA TRP A 558 -16.03 -1.46 26.76
C TRP A 558 -16.63 -0.63 27.91
N GLU A 559 -16.63 -1.15 29.14
CA GLU A 559 -17.16 -0.43 30.31
C GLU A 559 -16.26 0.71 30.78
N SER A 560 -14.93 0.60 30.63
CA SER A 560 -13.99 1.67 30.98
C SER A 560 -14.09 2.91 30.07
N GLY A 561 -14.73 2.80 28.89
CA GLY A 561 -15.01 3.92 27.98
C GLY A 561 -16.36 4.62 28.17
N ARG A 562 -17.21 4.17 29.11
CA ARG A 562 -18.60 4.64 29.26
C ARG A 562 -18.84 5.75 30.28
N SER A 563 -17.82 6.28 30.95
CA SER A 563 -18.01 7.35 31.96
C SER A 563 -18.25 8.76 31.41
N GLY A 564 -18.55 8.91 30.12
CA GLY A 564 -18.97 10.18 29.50
C GLY A 564 -20.37 10.07 28.89
N ASP A 565 -21.40 10.39 29.67
CA ASP A 565 -22.79 10.50 29.21
C ASP A 565 -22.92 11.50 28.04
N PHE A 566 -23.07 10.99 26.82
CA PHE A 566 -23.55 11.75 25.67
C PHE A 566 -24.98 11.35 25.35
N ALA A 567 -25.93 12.04 25.98
CA ALA A 567 -27.28 12.14 25.44
C ALA A 567 -27.22 12.93 24.13
N GLU A 568 -27.69 12.34 23.03
CA GLU A 568 -28.00 13.05 21.79
C GLU A 568 -29.01 14.17 22.09
N THR A 569 -28.54 15.39 22.33
CA THR A 569 -29.41 16.56 22.43
C THR A 569 -29.86 16.95 21.02
N ALA A 570 -31.10 16.60 20.73
CA ALA A 570 -31.87 17.26 19.69
C ALA A 570 -31.90 18.78 19.97
N SER A 571 -31.68 19.55 18.92
CA SER A 571 -31.60 21.00 18.91
C SER A 571 -32.86 21.70 19.48
N ASP A 572 -32.69 22.47 20.55
CA ASP A 572 -33.61 23.56 20.90
C ASP A 572 -33.22 24.83 20.14
N VAL A 573 -34.10 25.22 19.21
CA VAL A 573 -34.14 26.58 18.65
C VAL A 573 -35.13 27.37 19.51
N PRO A 574 -34.80 28.58 20.02
CA PRO A 574 -35.74 29.34 20.81
C PRO A 574 -36.85 29.93 19.93
N ASP A 575 -38.10 29.65 20.31
CA ASP A 575 -39.30 30.34 19.83
C ASP A 575 -39.46 31.68 20.58
N PRO A 576 -39.44 32.85 19.91
CA PRO A 576 -39.59 34.13 20.58
C PRO A 576 -41.06 34.60 20.53
N SER A 577 -41.96 33.89 21.22
CA SER A 577 -43.25 34.48 21.60
C SER A 577 -44.00 33.67 22.65
N SER A 578 -43.96 34.10 23.91
CA SER A 578 -45.15 34.30 24.75
C SER A 578 -44.78 34.52 26.21
N ALA A 579 -45.11 35.71 26.71
CA ALA A 579 -45.20 35.99 28.13
C ALA A 579 -46.51 35.41 28.70
N GLY A 580 -46.45 34.84 29.91
CA GLY A 580 -47.59 34.82 30.82
C GLY A 580 -47.91 33.48 31.51
N GLY A 581 -47.55 33.40 32.79
CA GLY A 581 -48.38 32.76 33.83
C GLY A 581 -48.03 31.34 34.28
N PRO A 582 -48.37 30.96 35.54
CA PRO A 582 -47.60 30.01 36.36
C PRO A 582 -48.34 28.72 36.78
N THR A 583 -47.57 27.86 37.47
CA THR A 583 -47.94 26.67 38.29
C THR A 583 -48.24 25.39 37.46
N ASP A 584 -47.80 24.16 37.76
CA ASP A 584 -47.64 23.43 39.03
C ASP A 584 -46.85 22.09 38.83
N ASP A 585 -46.26 21.61 39.93
CA ASP A 585 -46.03 20.22 40.38
C ASP A 585 -45.88 19.03 39.40
N ASN A 586 -44.70 18.40 39.42
CA ASN A 586 -44.49 17.14 40.17
C ASN A 586 -43.07 16.57 39.97
N SER A 587 -42.26 16.63 41.03
CA SER A 587 -40.98 15.92 41.15
C SER A 587 -41.15 14.79 42.16
N ALA A 588 -41.10 13.54 41.71
CA ALA A 588 -40.91 12.38 42.59
C ALA A 588 -40.35 11.18 41.79
N TYR A 589 -39.03 11.00 41.79
CA TYR A 589 -38.43 9.67 41.79
C TYR A 589 -37.22 9.70 42.70
N ALA A 590 -37.42 9.09 43.87
CA ALA A 590 -36.44 8.95 44.93
C ALA A 590 -35.46 7.82 44.61
N SER A 591 -34.18 8.12 44.82
CA SER A 591 -33.04 7.22 44.88
C SER A 591 -33.16 6.22 46.02
N PHE A 592 -33.07 4.93 45.72
CA PHE A 592 -32.81 3.86 46.68
C PHE A 592 -31.33 3.46 46.59
N SER A 593 -30.57 3.78 47.62
CA SER A 593 -29.22 3.26 47.87
C SER A 593 -29.26 2.52 49.20
N GLY A 594 -29.28 1.18 49.13
CA GLY A 594 -29.16 0.30 50.28
C GLY A 594 -27.69 -0.14 50.47
N PRO A 595 -27.19 -0.27 51.71
CA PRO A 595 -25.88 -0.82 51.99
C PRO A 595 -25.97 -2.32 52.31
N GLY A 596 -24.99 -3.11 51.85
CA GLY A 596 -24.73 -4.45 52.38
C GLY A 596 -24.61 -5.54 51.31
N ALA A 597 -23.39 -5.73 50.79
CA ALA A 597 -22.95 -6.98 50.16
C ALA A 597 -21.41 -6.98 50.05
N GLU A 598 -20.73 -6.91 51.20
CA GLU A 598 -19.38 -7.44 51.35
C GLU A 598 -19.52 -8.67 52.27
N ASP A 599 -18.71 -9.71 52.01
CA ASP A 599 -18.67 -11.03 52.67
C ASP A 599 -19.49 -12.17 52.04
N ALA A 600 -18.93 -12.78 50.98
CA ALA A 600 -18.83 -14.23 50.78
C ALA A 600 -18.14 -14.55 49.44
N ARG A 601 -16.81 -14.57 49.43
CA ARG A 601 -16.04 -15.31 48.41
C ARG A 601 -15.44 -16.53 49.09
N GLU A 602 -16.15 -17.65 49.04
CA GLU A 602 -15.56 -18.96 49.32
C GLU A 602 -14.62 -19.30 48.16
N GLU A 603 -13.32 -19.28 48.45
CA GLU A 603 -12.28 -19.89 47.62
C GLU A 603 -12.53 -21.41 47.57
N VAL A 604 -13.10 -21.89 46.45
CA VAL A 604 -13.15 -23.32 46.14
C VAL A 604 -11.74 -23.74 45.75
N GLN A 605 -10.98 -24.26 46.72
CA GLN A 605 -9.72 -24.94 46.46
C GLN A 605 -10.00 -26.27 45.76
N PHE A 606 -9.75 -26.33 44.45
CA PHE A 606 -9.68 -27.59 43.74
C PHE A 606 -8.36 -28.30 44.09
N PRO A 607 -8.37 -29.58 44.49
CA PRO A 607 -7.14 -30.32 44.72
C PRO A 607 -6.45 -30.58 43.37
N GLU A 608 -5.35 -29.89 43.13
CA GLU A 608 -4.41 -30.17 42.03
C GLU A 608 -3.72 -31.52 42.29
N ASP A 609 -4.38 -32.62 41.94
CA ASP A 609 -3.73 -33.95 41.90
C ASP A 609 -2.98 -34.11 40.56
N GLN A 610 -1.87 -33.38 40.41
CA GLN A 610 -1.01 -33.39 39.22
C GLN A 610 -0.28 -34.75 39.01
N ASN A 611 -0.44 -35.71 39.92
CA ASN A 611 0.23 -37.02 39.85
C ASN A 611 -0.65 -38.16 39.30
N ASN A 612 -1.89 -37.89 38.87
CA ASN A 612 -2.74 -38.93 38.30
C ASN A 612 -2.48 -39.13 36.78
N PRO A 613 -1.84 -40.22 36.34
CA PRO A 613 -1.56 -40.45 34.92
C PRO A 613 -2.80 -40.53 34.01
N ASP A 614 -4.01 -40.66 34.57
CA ASP A 614 -5.27 -40.68 33.81
C ASP A 614 -5.74 -39.31 33.29
N TRP A 615 -5.17 -38.18 33.73
CA TRP A 615 -5.62 -36.87 33.23
C TRP A 615 -5.32 -36.68 31.75
N LYS A 616 -4.16 -37.17 31.27
CA LYS A 616 -3.81 -37.15 29.83
C LYS A 616 -4.72 -38.04 29.01
N THR A 617 -5.14 -39.18 29.55
CA THR A 617 -6.06 -40.11 28.87
C THR A 617 -7.48 -39.53 28.81
N ARG A 618 -7.91 -38.82 29.86
CA ARG A 618 -9.16 -38.04 29.87
C ARG A 618 -9.11 -36.88 28.90
N GLU A 619 -8.04 -36.09 28.87
CA GLU A 619 -7.88 -34.96 27.96
C GLU A 619 -7.88 -35.41 26.49
N ILE A 620 -7.20 -36.51 26.16
CA ILE A 620 -7.25 -37.09 24.80
C ILE A 620 -8.65 -37.63 24.49
N HIS A 621 -9.33 -38.28 25.43
CA HIS A 621 -10.67 -38.81 25.20
C HIS A 621 -11.72 -37.70 25.06
N ASP A 622 -11.63 -36.66 25.88
CA ASP A 622 -12.47 -35.47 25.82
C ASP A 622 -12.18 -34.68 24.54
N GLN A 623 -10.92 -34.61 24.07
CA GLN A 623 -10.58 -34.01 22.78
C GLN A 623 -11.08 -34.84 21.59
N GLU A 624 -11.04 -36.17 21.64
CA GLU A 624 -11.61 -37.02 20.59
C GLU A 624 -13.15 -36.96 20.56
N VAL A 625 -13.79 -36.93 21.73
CA VAL A 625 -15.25 -36.75 21.86
C VAL A 625 -15.63 -35.34 21.38
N PHE A 626 -14.89 -34.32 21.77
CA PHE A 626 -15.06 -32.94 21.32
C PHE A 626 -14.87 -32.84 19.80
N ASN A 627 -13.81 -33.41 19.23
CA ASN A 627 -13.59 -33.44 17.78
C ASN A 627 -14.61 -34.33 17.04
N ARG A 628 -15.28 -35.28 17.70
CA ARG A 628 -16.39 -36.04 17.10
C ARG A 628 -17.72 -35.29 17.14
N LEU A 629 -17.99 -34.58 18.23
CA LEU A 629 -19.20 -33.78 18.42
C LEU A 629 -19.13 -32.45 17.64
N PHE A 630 -17.92 -31.91 17.53
CA PHE A 630 -17.56 -30.68 16.82
C PHE A 630 -16.39 -31.00 15.89
N PRO A 631 -16.63 -31.69 14.75
CA PRO A 631 -15.57 -31.90 13.77
C PRO A 631 -14.89 -30.57 13.47
N PRO A 632 -13.55 -30.49 13.55
CA PRO A 632 -12.85 -29.24 13.31
C PRO A 632 -13.29 -28.74 11.94
N MET A 633 -13.94 -27.57 11.94
CA MET A 633 -14.35 -26.96 10.68
C MET A 633 -13.10 -26.74 9.85
N ASP A 634 -13.13 -27.25 8.62
CA ASP A 634 -12.04 -27.08 7.65
C ASP A 634 -11.76 -25.56 7.56
N PRO A 635 -10.56 -25.11 7.99
CA PRO A 635 -10.25 -23.69 8.05
C PRO A 635 -10.56 -23.07 6.68
N CYS A 636 -11.23 -21.92 6.68
CA CYS A 636 -11.64 -21.26 5.44
C CYS A 636 -10.39 -20.83 4.67
N HIS A 637 -9.94 -21.67 3.73
CA HIS A 637 -8.83 -21.37 2.83
C HIS A 637 -9.26 -20.39 1.74
N LEU A 638 -8.47 -19.34 1.53
CA LEU A 638 -8.76 -18.32 0.53
C LEU A 638 -8.04 -18.65 -0.78
N ASP A 639 -8.68 -19.50 -1.58
CA ASP A 639 -8.14 -19.98 -2.86
C ASP A 639 -7.93 -18.86 -3.89
N GLY A 640 -8.80 -17.85 -3.88
CA GLY A 640 -8.71 -16.68 -4.74
C GLY A 640 -7.63 -15.67 -4.35
N ALA A 641 -6.91 -15.92 -3.25
CA ALA A 641 -5.87 -15.05 -2.70
C ALA A 641 -6.32 -13.57 -2.63
N PRO A 642 -7.43 -13.26 -1.91
CA PRO A 642 -8.04 -11.94 -1.95
C PRO A 642 -7.24 -10.88 -1.20
N LEU A 643 -7.44 -9.62 -1.58
CA LEU A 643 -7.32 -8.52 -0.62
C LEU A 643 -8.57 -8.50 0.25
N VAL A 644 -8.40 -8.40 1.56
CA VAL A 644 -9.51 -8.30 2.51
C VAL A 644 -9.59 -6.87 3.03
N ILE A 645 -10.75 -6.22 2.92
CA ILE A 645 -11.01 -4.90 3.49
C ILE A 645 -11.88 -5.08 4.73
N LEU A 646 -11.38 -4.64 5.88
CA LEU A 646 -12.05 -4.69 7.17
C LEU A 646 -12.38 -3.27 7.63
N GLN A 647 -13.56 -2.79 7.27
CA GLN A 647 -14.14 -1.57 7.82
C GLN A 647 -14.79 -1.89 9.17
N SER A 648 -13.94 -2.06 10.17
CA SER A 648 -14.28 -2.20 11.58
C SER A 648 -13.20 -1.53 12.44
N CYS A 649 -13.52 -1.24 13.70
CA CYS A 649 -12.56 -0.66 14.65
C CYS A 649 -11.46 -1.67 14.99
N HIS A 650 -10.21 -1.21 15.09
CA HIS A 650 -9.06 -2.03 15.52
C HIS A 650 -8.88 -3.35 14.75
N SER A 651 -9.21 -3.36 13.46
CA SER A 651 -9.22 -4.57 12.64
C SER A 651 -7.85 -5.06 12.18
N LEU A 652 -6.77 -4.37 12.55
CA LEU A 652 -5.38 -4.78 12.32
C LEU A 652 -4.73 -5.26 13.61
N ASP A 653 -5.30 -6.30 14.19
CA ASP A 653 -4.85 -7.00 15.39
C ASP A 653 -4.36 -8.42 15.04
N ASP A 654 -4.32 -9.33 16.03
CA ASP A 654 -3.92 -10.72 15.83
C ASP A 654 -4.84 -11.49 14.85
N SER A 655 -6.11 -11.07 14.70
CA SER A 655 -7.03 -11.68 13.73
C SER A 655 -6.56 -11.47 12.29
N ALA A 656 -5.94 -10.32 11.99
CA ALA A 656 -5.41 -10.02 10.67
C ALA A 656 -4.30 -11.00 10.26
N SER A 657 -3.45 -11.43 11.20
CA SER A 657 -2.44 -12.47 10.94
C SER A 657 -3.07 -13.81 10.52
N ARG A 658 -4.24 -14.16 11.09
CA ARG A 658 -4.98 -15.39 10.72
C ARG A 658 -5.53 -15.29 9.29
N ILE A 659 -6.02 -14.12 8.88
CA ILE A 659 -6.51 -13.87 7.51
C ILE A 659 -5.37 -14.01 6.48
N LEU A 660 -4.19 -13.46 6.81
CA LEU A 660 -2.99 -13.64 5.98
C LEU A 660 -2.61 -15.13 5.93
N ALA A 661 -2.61 -15.85 7.05
CA ALA A 661 -2.33 -17.29 7.05
C ALA A 661 -3.32 -18.09 6.19
N ALA A 662 -4.61 -17.69 6.21
CA ALA A 662 -5.69 -18.34 5.46
C ALA A 662 -5.56 -18.23 3.93
N GLY A 663 -4.81 -17.27 3.41
CA GLY A 663 -4.57 -17.16 1.97
C GLY A 663 -4.58 -15.75 1.40
N ALA A 664 -4.91 -14.72 2.20
CA ALA A 664 -5.01 -13.36 1.68
C ALA A 664 -3.66 -12.83 1.15
N ILE A 665 -3.73 -11.97 0.13
CA ILE A 665 -2.57 -11.22 -0.41
C ILE A 665 -2.33 -9.91 0.33
N GLY A 666 -3.28 -9.51 1.16
CA GLY A 666 -3.17 -8.35 2.01
C GLY A 666 -4.48 -8.06 2.73
N ILE A 667 -4.42 -7.08 3.61
CA ILE A 667 -5.53 -6.59 4.41
C ILE A 667 -5.50 -5.07 4.43
N LEU A 668 -6.64 -4.44 4.18
CA LEU A 668 -6.87 -3.04 4.44
C LEU A 668 -7.77 -2.93 5.67
N GLY A 669 -7.22 -2.49 6.80
CA GLY A 669 -7.95 -2.39 8.06
C GLY A 669 -7.58 -1.12 8.83
N SER A 670 -8.09 -0.99 10.04
CA SER A 670 -7.85 0.17 10.90
C SER A 670 -7.10 -0.20 12.19
N ALA A 671 -6.21 0.67 12.65
CA ALA A 671 -5.51 0.53 13.93
C ALA A 671 -6.19 1.30 15.09
N THR A 672 -7.31 1.96 14.81
CA THR A 672 -8.02 2.85 15.74
C THR A 672 -9.53 2.69 15.57
N ASN A 673 -10.36 3.21 16.49
CA ASN A 673 -11.81 3.25 16.24
C ASN A 673 -12.13 4.09 14.99
N ILE A 674 -13.10 3.64 14.22
CA ILE A 674 -13.52 4.32 12.99
C ILE A 674 -15.00 4.65 13.02
N HIS A 675 -15.35 5.81 12.49
CA HIS A 675 -16.75 6.15 12.28
C HIS A 675 -17.27 5.46 11.03
N SER A 676 -18.35 4.70 11.21
CA SER A 676 -19.01 3.88 10.19
C SER A 676 -19.21 4.64 8.85
N SER A 677 -19.76 5.86 8.90
CA SER A 677 -19.99 6.67 7.69
C SER A 677 -18.73 7.09 6.94
N SER A 678 -17.67 7.51 7.65
CA SER A 678 -16.38 7.87 7.04
C SER A 678 -15.62 6.62 6.59
N GLY A 679 -15.74 5.51 7.32
CA GLY A 679 -15.17 4.21 6.97
C GLY A 679 -15.71 3.69 5.65
N SER A 680 -17.03 3.58 5.51
CA SER A 680 -17.67 3.17 4.24
C SER A 680 -17.34 4.12 3.09
N ALA A 681 -17.23 5.43 3.39
CA ALA A 681 -16.79 6.42 2.41
C ALA A 681 -15.36 6.18 1.91
N LEU A 682 -14.42 5.81 2.80
CA LEU A 682 -13.06 5.43 2.45
C LEU A 682 -13.04 4.16 1.60
N VAL A 683 -13.75 3.11 2.03
CA VAL A 683 -13.82 1.83 1.30
C VAL A 683 -14.39 2.03 -0.09
N LYS A 684 -15.45 2.82 -0.22
CA LYS A 684 -16.02 3.14 -1.53
C LYS A 684 -15.02 3.89 -2.42
N ALA A 685 -14.37 4.94 -1.92
CA ALA A 685 -13.38 5.71 -2.68
C ALA A 685 -12.16 4.85 -3.07
N PHE A 686 -11.76 3.91 -2.22
CA PHE A 686 -10.74 2.90 -2.52
C PHE A 686 -11.18 2.02 -3.70
N CYS A 687 -12.39 1.47 -3.65
CA CYS A 687 -12.94 0.62 -4.72
C CYS A 687 -13.07 1.39 -6.04
N ASP A 688 -13.53 2.64 -6.02
CA ASP A 688 -13.61 3.50 -7.21
C ASP A 688 -12.21 3.75 -7.81
N GLY A 689 -11.18 3.87 -6.97
CA GLY A 689 -9.78 3.95 -7.41
C GLY A 689 -9.32 2.71 -8.19
N LEU A 690 -9.69 1.52 -7.70
CA LEU A 690 -9.43 0.26 -8.41
C LEU A 690 -10.18 0.20 -9.74
N LEU A 691 -11.49 0.46 -9.72
CA LEU A 691 -12.40 0.28 -10.86
C LEU A 691 -12.21 1.31 -11.97
N TYR A 692 -12.28 2.59 -11.61
CA TYR A 692 -12.30 3.67 -12.61
C TYR A 692 -10.91 4.11 -13.05
N ARG A 693 -9.88 3.83 -12.26
CA ARG A 693 -8.52 4.35 -12.49
C ARG A 693 -7.47 3.24 -12.61
N GLY A 694 -7.86 1.97 -12.45
CA GLY A 694 -6.96 0.82 -12.59
C GLY A 694 -5.77 0.88 -11.64
N GLN A 695 -5.99 1.40 -10.43
CA GLN A 695 -4.92 1.65 -9.46
C GLN A 695 -4.47 0.37 -8.77
N THR A 696 -3.23 0.39 -8.27
CA THR A 696 -2.76 -0.61 -7.31
C THR A 696 -3.43 -0.39 -5.95
N ALA A 697 -3.36 -1.37 -5.05
CA ALA A 697 -3.93 -1.25 -3.70
C ALA A 697 -3.41 -0.01 -2.95
N GLY A 698 -2.10 0.25 -2.97
CA GLY A 698 -1.51 1.42 -2.32
C GLY A 698 -1.95 2.73 -2.96
N GLU A 699 -1.96 2.80 -4.30
CA GLU A 699 -2.44 3.97 -5.03
C GLU A 699 -3.92 4.25 -4.73
N ALA A 700 -4.78 3.23 -4.66
CA ALA A 700 -6.20 3.36 -4.32
C ALA A 700 -6.40 3.85 -2.88
N LEU A 701 -5.61 3.34 -1.92
CA LEU A 701 -5.63 3.82 -0.54
C LEU A 701 -5.25 5.30 -0.47
N ARG A 702 -4.16 5.72 -1.13
CA ARG A 702 -3.78 7.13 -1.21
C ARG A 702 -4.92 8.02 -1.72
N GLU A 703 -5.63 7.59 -2.77
CA GLU A 703 -6.76 8.34 -3.29
C GLU A 703 -7.92 8.45 -2.31
N ALA A 704 -8.25 7.36 -1.62
CA ALA A 704 -9.29 7.35 -0.60
C ALA A 704 -8.93 8.28 0.57
N ARG A 705 -7.64 8.33 0.97
CA ARG A 705 -7.13 9.31 1.94
C ARG A 705 -7.30 10.74 1.41
N ASN A 706 -6.83 11.02 0.19
CA ASN A 706 -6.94 12.35 -0.41
C ASN A 706 -8.39 12.82 -0.59
N TYR A 707 -9.30 11.89 -0.87
CA TYR A 707 -10.73 12.14 -0.84
C TYR A 707 -11.20 12.64 0.54
N LEU A 708 -10.88 11.91 1.60
CA LEU A 708 -11.25 12.32 2.97
C LEU A 708 -10.55 13.61 3.42
N LEU A 709 -9.32 13.86 2.99
CA LEU A 709 -8.65 15.15 3.21
C LEU A 709 -9.40 16.28 2.53
N CYS A 710 -9.83 16.12 1.28
CA CYS A 710 -10.70 17.10 0.63
C CYS A 710 -12.04 17.27 1.37
N VAL A 711 -12.65 16.19 1.87
CA VAL A 711 -13.87 16.29 2.70
C VAL A 711 -13.61 17.11 3.97
N SER A 712 -12.47 16.91 4.64
CA SER A 712 -12.07 17.66 5.82
C SER A 712 -11.89 19.15 5.53
N VAL A 713 -11.19 19.49 4.43
CA VAL A 713 -11.01 20.88 3.97
C VAL A 713 -12.36 21.52 3.62
N LEU A 714 -13.24 20.81 2.91
CA LEU A 714 -14.59 21.31 2.61
C LEU A 714 -15.40 21.54 3.89
N LYS A 715 -15.32 20.64 4.86
CA LYS A 715 -15.99 20.79 6.15
C LYS A 715 -15.50 22.04 6.88
N ALA A 716 -14.19 22.24 6.95
CA ALA A 716 -13.57 23.43 7.58
C ALA A 716 -14.01 24.73 6.89
N ALA A 717 -13.92 24.78 5.56
CA ALA A 717 -14.30 25.96 4.79
C ALA A 717 -15.81 26.28 4.85
N ARG A 718 -16.64 25.33 5.31
CA ARG A 718 -18.08 25.49 5.57
C ARG A 718 -18.41 25.70 7.05
N GLY A 719 -17.41 25.79 7.93
CA GLY A 719 -17.60 26.03 9.36
C GLY A 719 -18.13 24.83 10.17
N HIS A 720 -18.02 23.60 9.64
CA HIS A 720 -18.29 22.40 10.46
C HIS A 720 -17.18 22.24 11.53
N LYS A 721 -17.41 21.41 12.56
CA LYS A 721 -16.44 21.17 13.65
C LYS A 721 -15.93 19.72 13.74
N GLU A 722 -16.50 18.82 12.93
CA GLU A 722 -16.21 17.38 13.00
C GLU A 722 -15.18 16.93 11.94
N GLN A 723 -14.16 17.75 11.67
CA GLN A 723 -13.06 17.41 10.76
C GLN A 723 -12.21 16.26 11.32
N ALA A 724 -11.97 16.29 12.63
CA ALA A 724 -11.11 15.33 13.31
C ALA A 724 -11.59 13.88 13.11
N LYS A 725 -12.92 13.66 13.11
CA LYS A 725 -13.55 12.36 12.79
C LYS A 725 -13.24 11.86 11.37
N VAL A 726 -13.11 12.77 10.41
CA VAL A 726 -12.77 12.46 9.01
C VAL A 726 -11.28 12.18 8.87
N LEU A 727 -10.44 13.02 9.49
CA LEU A 727 -8.99 12.86 9.49
C LEU A 727 -8.57 11.55 10.18
N ARG A 728 -9.23 11.20 11.28
CA ARG A 728 -9.04 9.92 11.97
C ARG A 728 -9.16 8.73 11.02
N VAL A 729 -10.21 8.69 10.20
CA VAL A 729 -10.40 7.61 9.22
C VAL A 729 -9.41 7.73 8.05
N ALA A 730 -9.11 8.94 7.58
CA ALA A 730 -8.13 9.14 6.51
C ALA A 730 -6.76 8.55 6.87
N TYR A 731 -6.34 8.67 8.12
CA TYR A 731 -5.00 8.23 8.54
C TYR A 731 -4.99 6.87 9.25
N GLY A 732 -6.07 6.50 9.91
CA GLY A 732 -6.14 5.26 10.71
C GLY A 732 -6.33 3.99 9.91
N PHE A 733 -6.53 4.05 8.58
CA PHE A 733 -6.54 2.87 7.71
C PHE A 733 -5.15 2.56 7.15
N HIS A 734 -4.74 1.30 7.25
CA HIS A 734 -3.42 0.82 6.81
C HIS A 734 -3.55 -0.39 5.88
N LEU A 735 -2.60 -0.52 4.96
CA LEU A 735 -2.50 -1.67 4.06
C LEU A 735 -1.38 -2.60 4.55
N TRP A 736 -1.76 -3.76 5.08
CA TRP A 736 -0.86 -4.90 5.27
C TRP A 736 -0.81 -5.70 3.98
N GLY A 737 0.26 -5.57 3.21
CA GLY A 737 0.42 -6.21 1.91
C GLY A 737 1.29 -5.36 0.98
N ASP A 738 1.51 -5.86 -0.22
CA ASP A 738 2.28 -5.16 -1.24
C ASP A 738 1.42 -4.03 -1.86
N PRO A 739 1.79 -2.74 -1.70
CA PRO A 739 1.05 -1.61 -2.25
C PRO A 739 1.02 -1.57 -3.79
N GLU A 740 1.88 -2.32 -4.47
CA GLU A 740 1.88 -2.44 -5.92
C GLU A 740 0.98 -3.57 -6.46
N SER A 741 0.29 -4.31 -5.59
CA SER A 741 -0.63 -5.38 -6.01
C SER A 741 -1.80 -4.83 -6.82
N GLY A 742 -2.08 -5.46 -7.96
CA GLY A 742 -3.17 -5.14 -8.88
C GLY A 742 -4.26 -6.21 -8.84
N LEU A 743 -5.31 -5.97 -8.05
CA LEU A 743 -6.33 -6.98 -7.72
C LEU A 743 -7.05 -7.62 -8.91
N PHE A 744 -7.26 -6.86 -9.97
CA PHE A 744 -8.03 -7.33 -11.11
C PHE A 744 -7.15 -7.63 -12.33
N GLY A 745 -5.83 -7.77 -12.18
CA GLY A 745 -4.96 -8.33 -13.22
C GLY A 745 -5.02 -7.63 -14.59
N GLY A 746 -5.33 -6.33 -14.61
CA GLY A 746 -5.54 -5.59 -15.86
C GLY A 746 -6.91 -5.81 -16.53
N TRP A 747 -7.87 -6.40 -15.82
CA TRP A 747 -9.30 -6.44 -16.19
C TRP A 747 -9.81 -5.02 -16.40
N SER A 748 -9.73 -4.59 -17.66
CA SER A 748 -10.14 -3.27 -18.09
C SER A 748 -11.41 -3.45 -18.92
N ARG A 749 -12.54 -3.58 -18.23
CA ARG A 749 -13.84 -3.41 -18.88
C ARG A 749 -14.24 -1.95 -18.80
N THR A 750 -14.84 -1.46 -19.89
CA THR A 750 -15.49 -0.16 -19.87
C THR A 750 -16.76 -0.27 -19.02
N PRO A 751 -17.01 0.65 -18.09
CA PRO A 751 -18.24 0.61 -17.29
C PRO A 751 -19.49 0.73 -18.19
N LYS A 752 -20.54 -0.03 -17.88
CA LYS A 752 -21.82 -0.01 -18.62
C LYS A 752 -22.49 1.37 -18.60
N LEU A 753 -22.40 2.04 -17.47
CA LEU A 753 -22.85 3.41 -17.25
C LEU A 753 -21.64 4.33 -17.18
N LYS A 754 -21.66 5.40 -17.98
CA LYS A 754 -20.61 6.42 -17.95
C LYS A 754 -20.56 7.08 -16.57
N PRO A 755 -19.38 7.23 -15.95
CA PRO A 755 -19.25 7.92 -14.69
C PRO A 755 -19.35 9.43 -14.84
N VAL A 756 -19.52 10.13 -13.71
CA VAL A 756 -19.20 11.56 -13.64
C VAL A 756 -17.74 11.77 -14.04
N SER A 757 -17.49 12.82 -14.81
CA SER A 757 -16.14 13.10 -15.33
C SER A 757 -15.81 14.57 -15.18
N ALA A 758 -14.51 14.87 -15.08
CA ALA A 758 -13.98 16.22 -15.03
C ALA A 758 -12.74 16.34 -15.92
N GLY A 759 -12.52 17.55 -16.42
CA GLY A 759 -11.30 17.90 -17.14
C GLY A 759 -11.08 19.41 -17.16
N PHE A 760 -9.84 19.82 -17.44
CA PHE A 760 -9.53 21.24 -17.60
C PHE A 760 -10.25 21.80 -18.83
N ALA A 761 -10.92 22.93 -18.65
CA ALA A 761 -11.56 23.72 -19.71
C ALA A 761 -10.79 25.03 -20.01
N GLY A 762 -9.61 25.17 -19.40
CA GLY A 762 -8.71 26.31 -19.45
C GLY A 762 -7.69 26.21 -18.30
N PRO A 763 -6.71 27.12 -18.22
CA PRO A 763 -5.70 27.12 -17.16
C PRO A 763 -6.30 27.36 -15.77
N ASP A 764 -7.43 28.07 -15.69
CA ASP A 764 -8.11 28.46 -14.44
C ASP A 764 -9.49 27.81 -14.27
N LYS A 765 -9.87 26.85 -15.13
CA LYS A 765 -11.24 26.29 -15.16
C LYS A 765 -11.26 24.78 -15.30
N ILE A 766 -12.17 24.16 -14.56
CA ILE A 766 -12.49 22.73 -14.64
C ILE A 766 -13.94 22.57 -15.06
N ARG A 767 -14.20 21.73 -16.07
CA ARG A 767 -15.55 21.35 -16.48
C ARG A 767 -15.88 19.97 -15.94
N ILE A 768 -17.00 19.87 -15.24
CA ILE A 768 -17.60 18.61 -14.79
C ILE A 768 -18.75 18.26 -15.73
N ALA A 769 -18.84 16.99 -16.13
CA ALA A 769 -19.93 16.45 -16.93
C ALA A 769 -20.64 15.33 -16.17
N VAL A 770 -21.94 15.52 -15.93
CA VAL A 770 -22.83 14.54 -15.30
C VAL A 770 -23.46 13.65 -16.38
N PRO A 771 -23.45 12.33 -16.25
CA PRO A 771 -24.03 11.44 -17.24
C PRO A 771 -25.56 11.54 -17.28
N LYS A 772 -26.17 11.08 -18.39
CA LYS A 772 -27.64 11.09 -18.57
C LYS A 772 -28.35 10.01 -17.75
N ARG A 773 -27.65 8.97 -17.33
CA ARG A 773 -28.22 7.82 -16.60
C ARG A 773 -27.60 7.74 -15.21
N ARG A 774 -28.46 7.59 -14.21
CA ARG A 774 -28.08 7.29 -12.83
C ARG A 774 -27.93 5.79 -12.62
N SER A 775 -27.23 5.43 -11.56
CA SER A 775 -27.24 4.07 -11.02
C SER A 775 -28.60 3.75 -10.40
N THR A 776 -28.81 2.48 -10.05
CA THR A 776 -29.98 2.04 -9.29
C THR A 776 -30.08 2.80 -7.96
N THR A 777 -31.29 3.02 -7.46
CA THR A 777 -31.46 3.58 -6.10
C THR A 777 -31.30 2.46 -5.09
N TRP A 778 -30.40 2.62 -4.13
CA TRP A 778 -30.22 1.66 -3.03
C TRP A 778 -30.89 2.18 -1.78
N ARG A 779 -31.50 1.28 -1.00
CA ARG A 779 -32.34 1.63 0.14
C ARG A 779 -32.24 0.57 1.23
N THR A 780 -32.25 1.04 2.47
CA THR A 780 -32.43 0.28 3.71
C THR A 780 -33.64 0.83 4.46
N SER A 781 -33.88 0.36 5.69
CA SER A 781 -34.96 0.86 6.55
C SER A 781 -34.82 2.36 6.87
N LYS A 782 -33.58 2.86 7.06
CA LYS A 782 -33.30 4.24 7.50
C LYS A 782 -32.72 5.14 6.42
N TYR A 783 -32.14 4.58 5.35
CA TYR A 783 -31.42 5.36 4.36
C TYR A 783 -31.79 5.01 2.93
N PHE A 784 -31.63 5.95 2.02
CA PHE A 784 -31.53 5.66 0.60
C PHE A 784 -30.47 6.53 -0.07
N LEU A 785 -29.88 5.99 -1.13
CA LEU A 785 -28.83 6.60 -1.92
C LEU A 785 -29.19 6.51 -3.40
N ARG A 786 -29.12 7.64 -4.09
CA ARG A 786 -29.30 7.74 -5.53
C ARG A 786 -28.19 8.63 -6.07
N MET A 787 -27.32 8.07 -6.90
CA MET A 787 -26.12 8.75 -7.41
C MET A 787 -25.89 8.45 -8.89
N PHE A 788 -24.93 9.15 -9.48
CA PHE A 788 -24.37 8.79 -10.77
C PHE A 788 -23.13 7.90 -10.57
N PRO A 789 -22.79 7.02 -11.53
CA PRO A 789 -21.60 6.18 -11.42
C PRO A 789 -20.34 7.03 -11.20
N GLY A 790 -19.42 6.54 -10.37
CA GLY A 790 -18.19 7.25 -9.99
C GLY A 790 -18.38 8.49 -9.10
N SER A 791 -19.59 8.70 -8.55
CA SER A 791 -19.77 9.69 -7.46
C SER A 791 -19.28 9.08 -6.14
N GLU A 792 -18.98 9.89 -5.13
CA GLU A 792 -18.60 9.46 -3.78
C GLU A 792 -19.66 9.82 -2.74
N VAL A 793 -19.47 9.35 -1.50
CA VAL A 793 -20.33 9.64 -0.34
C VAL A 793 -19.49 10.03 0.86
N ALA A 794 -19.95 10.98 1.69
CA ALA A 794 -19.20 11.44 2.88
C ALA A 794 -20.06 11.42 4.16
N GLY A 795 -21.05 10.53 4.23
CA GLY A 795 -21.99 10.48 5.36
C GLY A 795 -22.92 11.69 5.47
N ILE A 796 -22.96 12.56 4.46
CA ILE A 796 -23.84 13.75 4.46
C ILE A 796 -25.27 13.30 4.17
N VAL A 797 -26.14 13.41 5.17
CA VAL A 797 -27.52 12.95 5.09
C VAL A 797 -28.50 14.12 5.17
N LYS A 798 -29.59 14.05 4.40
CA LYS A 798 -30.72 14.99 4.48
C LYS A 798 -31.96 14.23 4.93
N ARG A 799 -32.61 14.70 6.01
CA ARG A 799 -33.92 14.16 6.43
C ARG A 799 -34.95 14.57 5.38
N LEU A 800 -35.75 13.62 4.91
CA LEU A 800 -36.91 13.94 4.09
C LEU A 800 -38.07 14.37 5.00
N LYS A 801 -38.84 15.38 4.60
CA LYS A 801 -40.04 15.79 5.33
C LYS A 801 -40.98 14.59 5.46
N ASP A 802 -41.52 14.41 6.67
CA ASP A 802 -42.55 13.42 7.00
C ASP A 802 -42.15 11.94 6.80
N LYS A 803 -40.84 11.64 6.80
CA LYS A 803 -40.32 10.27 6.72
C LYS A 803 -39.14 10.06 7.67
N ASP A 804 -39.07 8.87 8.27
CA ASP A 804 -37.91 8.44 9.08
C ASP A 804 -36.70 8.03 8.23
N ILE A 805 -36.78 8.24 6.92
CA ILE A 805 -35.76 7.88 5.96
C ILE A 805 -34.91 9.11 5.62
N ARG A 806 -33.60 8.94 5.69
CA ARG A 806 -32.61 9.96 5.36
C ARG A 806 -32.00 9.68 3.98
N ARG A 807 -31.85 10.73 3.17
CA ARG A 807 -31.17 10.66 1.87
C ARG A 807 -29.66 10.85 2.07
N ILE A 808 -28.85 9.89 1.65
CA ILE A 808 -27.39 10.08 1.55
C ILE A 808 -27.13 10.96 0.31
N THR A 809 -26.39 12.05 0.49
CA THR A 809 -26.10 13.00 -0.60
C THR A 809 -24.75 12.66 -1.23
N PRO A 810 -24.70 12.39 -2.54
CA PRO A 810 -23.45 12.11 -3.23
C PRO A 810 -22.62 13.38 -3.46
N ILE A 811 -21.32 13.19 -3.68
CA ILE A 811 -20.30 14.21 -3.90
C ILE A 811 -19.48 13.78 -5.12
N TYR A 812 -18.90 14.72 -5.87
CA TYR A 812 -18.02 14.38 -6.97
C TYR A 812 -16.55 14.57 -6.56
N PHE A 813 -15.73 13.53 -6.76
CA PHE A 813 -14.30 13.55 -6.46
C PHE A 813 -13.50 13.15 -7.69
N PHE A 814 -12.48 13.95 -8.01
CA PHE A 814 -11.69 13.77 -9.20
C PHE A 814 -10.20 13.84 -8.87
N ARG A 815 -9.44 12.89 -9.42
CA ARG A 815 -7.99 12.99 -9.59
C ARG A 815 -7.70 13.34 -11.03
N MET A 816 -7.12 14.51 -11.26
CA MET A 816 -6.76 14.98 -12.59
C MET A 816 -5.24 15.12 -12.69
N PRO A 817 -4.63 14.79 -13.85
CA PRO A 817 -3.22 15.10 -14.07
C PRO A 817 -3.03 16.62 -14.01
N MET A 818 -2.00 17.07 -13.30
CA MET A 818 -1.66 18.50 -13.23
C MET A 818 -1.23 18.98 -14.63
N PRO A 819 -1.72 20.12 -15.12
CA PRO A 819 -1.26 20.67 -16.39
C PRO A 819 0.20 21.15 -16.25
N ALA A 820 0.97 21.08 -17.35
CA ALA A 820 2.41 21.35 -17.32
C ALA A 820 2.77 22.79 -16.88
N ASP A 821 1.87 23.74 -17.11
CA ASP A 821 1.96 25.14 -16.71
C ASP A 821 1.55 25.39 -15.24
N ALA A 822 1.12 24.34 -14.52
CA ALA A 822 0.91 24.24 -13.07
C ALA A 822 0.29 25.47 -12.36
N ALA A 823 -0.55 26.23 -13.07
CA ALA A 823 -1.27 27.39 -12.55
C ALA A 823 -2.04 27.12 -11.23
N PRO A 824 -2.66 25.93 -10.99
CA PRO A 824 -3.49 25.69 -9.81
C PRO A 824 -2.81 25.95 -8.45
N LEU A 825 -1.48 25.82 -8.36
CA LEU A 825 -0.74 26.02 -7.11
C LEU A 825 -0.66 27.49 -6.66
N GLN A 826 -1.05 28.44 -7.51
CA GLN A 826 -1.04 29.87 -7.20
C GLN A 826 -2.39 30.39 -6.69
N TYR A 827 -3.42 29.54 -6.63
CA TYR A 827 -4.78 29.95 -6.29
C TYR A 827 -5.12 29.63 -4.84
N ALA A 828 -5.87 30.53 -4.19
CA ALA A 828 -6.33 30.38 -2.81
C ALA A 828 -7.53 29.42 -2.68
N GLY A 829 -8.30 29.22 -3.76
CA GLY A 829 -9.50 28.38 -3.71
C GLY A 829 -10.07 28.05 -5.07
N ILE A 830 -11.21 27.34 -5.06
CA ILE A 830 -11.98 26.99 -6.24
C ILE A 830 -13.47 27.13 -5.94
N ARG A 831 -14.23 27.69 -6.88
CA ARG A 831 -15.69 27.85 -6.74
C ARG A 831 -16.41 27.52 -8.02
N GLN A 832 -17.69 27.19 -7.93
CA GLN A 832 -18.53 27.09 -9.11
C GLN A 832 -18.75 28.48 -9.72
N LEU A 833 -18.68 28.58 -11.04
CA LEU A 833 -18.93 29.83 -11.75
C LEU A 833 -20.34 30.33 -11.42
N ASN A 834 -20.45 31.60 -11.01
CA ASN A 834 -21.69 32.25 -10.55
C ASN A 834 -22.25 31.76 -9.20
N ASP A 835 -21.48 31.00 -8.42
CA ASP A 835 -21.83 30.61 -7.05
C ASP A 835 -20.79 31.15 -6.07
N THR A 836 -21.25 31.89 -5.05
CA THR A 836 -20.40 32.42 -3.98
C THR A 836 -20.25 31.44 -2.82
N SER A 837 -21.03 30.37 -2.78
CA SER A 837 -20.97 29.37 -1.71
C SER A 837 -19.78 28.42 -1.85
N VAL A 838 -19.25 28.00 -0.70
CA VAL A 838 -18.13 27.04 -0.67
C VAL A 838 -18.67 25.63 -0.92
N ARG A 839 -18.59 25.21 -2.18
CA ARG A 839 -19.00 23.87 -2.65
C ARG A 839 -17.86 23.06 -3.24
N ALA A 840 -16.72 23.68 -3.52
CA ALA A 840 -15.59 23.02 -4.12
C ALA A 840 -14.32 23.30 -3.31
N VAL A 841 -13.45 22.30 -3.24
CA VAL A 841 -12.10 22.43 -2.70
C VAL A 841 -11.15 21.63 -3.58
N PHE A 842 -9.85 21.93 -3.47
CA PHE A 842 -8.83 21.15 -4.15
C PHE A 842 -7.61 20.94 -3.26
N LEU A 843 -6.85 19.89 -3.57
CA LEU A 843 -5.52 19.61 -3.03
C LEU A 843 -4.59 19.25 -4.19
N ALA A 844 -3.29 19.49 -4.04
CA ALA A 844 -2.28 19.08 -5.00
C ALA A 844 -1.22 18.22 -4.30
N ASP A 845 -0.67 17.23 -5.01
CA ASP A 845 0.49 16.48 -4.52
C ASP A 845 1.79 17.31 -4.65
N SER A 846 2.76 17.05 -3.79
CA SER A 846 4.04 17.76 -3.75
C SER A 846 4.87 17.52 -5.01
N PHE A 847 4.69 16.35 -5.64
CA PHE A 847 5.31 16.00 -6.92
C PHE A 847 4.69 16.69 -8.14
N LYS A 848 3.63 17.49 -7.96
CA LYS A 848 2.90 18.21 -9.02
C LYS A 848 2.43 17.29 -10.15
N ARG A 849 2.06 16.06 -9.84
CA ARG A 849 1.51 15.07 -10.79
C ARG A 849 0.00 15.16 -10.82
N PHE A 850 -0.64 15.38 -9.68
CA PHE A 850 -2.08 15.26 -9.54
C PHE A 850 -2.70 16.45 -8.82
N LEU A 851 -3.86 16.86 -9.35
CA LEU A 851 -4.80 17.76 -8.70
C LEU A 851 -6.01 16.94 -8.26
N TYR A 852 -6.35 17.05 -7.00
CA TYR A 852 -7.50 16.43 -6.35
C TYR A 852 -8.59 17.49 -6.21
N VAL A 853 -9.78 17.23 -6.73
CA VAL A 853 -10.90 18.17 -6.69
C VAL A 853 -12.11 17.49 -6.12
N LEU A 854 -12.71 18.11 -5.12
CA LEU A 854 -13.96 17.66 -4.52
C LEU A 854 -15.02 18.73 -4.72
N TYR A 855 -16.17 18.35 -5.25
CA TYR A 855 -17.30 19.25 -5.52
C TYR A 855 -18.60 18.68 -4.96
N PHE A 856 -19.30 19.50 -4.17
CA PHE A 856 -20.56 19.19 -3.51
C PHE A 856 -21.73 19.87 -4.24
N PRO A 857 -22.39 19.16 -5.18
CA PRO A 857 -23.42 19.75 -6.02
C PRO A 857 -24.67 20.16 -5.22
N GLU A 858 -25.32 21.25 -5.66
CA GLU A 858 -26.63 21.65 -5.10
C GLU A 858 -27.76 20.75 -5.59
N THR A 859 -27.80 20.60 -6.92
CA THR A 859 -28.71 19.75 -7.66
C THR A 859 -27.89 18.77 -8.50
N GLU A 860 -28.51 17.64 -8.79
CA GLU A 860 -27.88 16.55 -9.52
C GLU A 860 -28.75 16.23 -10.74
N GLU A 861 -28.76 17.12 -11.74
CA GLU A 861 -29.56 16.89 -12.93
C GLU A 861 -28.79 16.04 -13.95
N ALA A 862 -29.50 15.07 -14.55
CA ALA A 862 -28.91 14.18 -15.53
C ALA A 862 -28.50 14.96 -16.79
N GLY A 863 -27.27 14.76 -17.27
CA GLY A 863 -26.74 15.48 -18.43
C GLY A 863 -26.27 16.92 -18.15
N GLN A 864 -26.28 17.36 -16.89
CA GLN A 864 -25.82 18.70 -16.51
C GLN A 864 -24.30 18.85 -16.65
N HIS A 865 -23.85 20.08 -16.88
CA HIS A 865 -22.45 20.46 -16.81
C HIS A 865 -22.23 21.53 -15.75
N PHE A 866 -21.11 21.45 -15.04
CA PHE A 866 -20.67 22.49 -14.12
C PHE A 866 -19.31 23.02 -14.56
N THR A 867 -19.07 24.30 -14.35
CA THR A 867 -17.74 24.91 -14.53
C THR A 867 -17.29 25.41 -13.18
N LEU A 868 -16.16 24.88 -12.71
CA LEU A 868 -15.44 25.39 -11.56
C LEU A 868 -14.35 26.33 -12.04
N GLN A 869 -14.12 27.42 -11.30
CA GLN A 869 -13.09 28.41 -11.57
C GLN A 869 -12.22 28.57 -10.32
N PHE A 870 -10.90 28.55 -10.52
CA PHE A 870 -9.95 28.86 -9.46
C PHE A 870 -9.99 30.35 -9.11
N VAL A 871 -9.87 30.66 -7.83
CA VAL A 871 -9.93 32.02 -7.28
C VAL A 871 -8.56 32.37 -6.71
N LYS A 872 -8.02 33.51 -7.15
CA LYS A 872 -6.74 34.03 -6.66
C LYS A 872 -6.88 34.62 -5.27
#